data_AF-A0A202B8F8-F1
#
_entry.id   AF-A0A202B8F8-F1
#
_cell.length_a   1.000
_cell.length_b   1.000
_cell.length_c   1.000
_cell.angle_alpha   90.00
_cell.angle_beta   90.00
_cell.angle_gamma   90.00
#
_symmetry.space_group_name_H-M   'P 1'
#
loop_
_entity.id
_entity.type
_entity.pdbx_description
1 polymer ?
#
loop_
_entity_poly.entity_id
_entity_poly.type
_entity_poly.pdbx_seq_one_letter_code
_entity_poly.pdbx_strand_id
1 'polypeptide(L)'
;MSDSPPIPWHPGEREMQRRAGSLERMAATGPRVVRDHMPEQHRDFFRQLPFMVMAAVDEAGRPWAGIVEGRPGFVDSPDPRSLRIAAQTSPADPLRDCLRPGAAVGLLGIELHTRRRNRMNGELTAMDDGGFAVAVGQSFGNCPKYIQQREFEFSREPGPRILGSVEWMDELDDDARAAIAAADTFFVASAVQDDGGRWQADASHRGGKPGFVKMDGDTLTIPDFAGNGYFNTLGNLLLQPRAGLLFVDFASGDTLQLAGRAEVPDTETPPPFAGAERLWTFRVERVVRRRNALALRWTLREYSPFALATGAWPHAAPERQWLPLRVVHAEDESDAVRSIYLEPADGSAPPPFLPGQHLSLKVAGVDGVRMRNYTLSQTGGYRISVKRQGKASARLHQLAPGDIVEALPPRGDFTLARADRPIALLAGGIGITPLLAMLHQLMARPAAMPPTLLAYATRTIAERAFDAELEALQAKAAGRLRIVKAASQPETGRRLGVDYQHAGHVDIDLLRRNGLSLGGDFYLCGPAGFMQALYEQLIAAGVDDKRIHAEAFGPAGLQRIGQVAGKRPPPADHAVPVRFSASSIDAEWRPGQSLLELAESCGLNPDFSCRGGACGSCRAALLSGEATYLQQPEYAARPGEILLCCAYPAEGSDKLEINL
;
A
#
# COMPACT_ATOMS: atom_id res chain seq x y z
N MET A 1 11.92 18.91 59.64
CA MET A 1 12.38 18.60 58.27
C MET A 1 11.28 17.77 57.64
N SER A 2 10.62 18.32 56.62
CA SER A 2 9.46 17.70 55.97
C SER A 2 9.94 16.57 55.06
N ASP A 3 9.75 15.31 55.46
CA ASP A 3 9.88 14.13 54.61
C ASP A 3 8.76 14.14 53.56
N SER A 4 8.97 14.91 52.49
CA SER A 4 8.20 14.75 51.27
C SER A 4 8.69 13.46 50.57
N PRO A 5 7.79 12.54 50.16
CA PRO A 5 8.20 11.35 49.42
C PRO A 5 8.98 11.77 48.16
N PRO A 6 9.99 10.97 47.74
CA PRO A 6 10.82 11.32 46.59
C PRO A 6 9.95 11.52 45.35
N ILE A 7 10.16 12.66 44.68
CA ILE A 7 9.42 13.00 43.46
C ILE A 7 9.88 12.02 42.36
N PRO A 8 8.97 11.24 41.74
CA PRO A 8 9.36 10.19 40.79
C PRO A 8 9.75 10.72 39.40
N TRP A 9 9.79 12.04 39.24
CA TRP A 9 10.08 12.71 37.98
C TRP A 9 11.54 13.15 37.93
N HIS A 10 12.26 12.80 36.87
CA HIS A 10 13.64 13.22 36.69
C HIS A 10 13.71 14.69 36.21
N PRO A 11 14.89 15.34 36.25
CA PRO A 11 15.00 16.79 35.99
C PRO A 11 14.42 17.26 34.65
N GLY A 12 14.55 16.47 33.58
CA GLY A 12 14.05 16.82 32.25
C GLY A 12 12.52 16.78 32.16
N GLU A 13 11.87 15.81 32.79
CA GLU A 13 10.40 15.78 32.90
C GLU A 13 9.88 16.99 33.66
N ARG A 14 10.52 17.33 34.80
CA ARG A 14 10.14 18.51 35.60
C ARG A 14 10.24 19.80 34.80
N GLU A 15 11.28 19.92 33.97
CA GLU A 15 11.45 21.07 33.09
C GLU A 15 10.33 21.15 32.04
N MET A 16 9.98 20.05 31.38
CA MET A 16 8.83 20.02 30.45
C MET A 16 7.50 20.33 31.16
N GLN A 17 7.30 19.79 32.37
CA GLN A 17 6.12 20.07 33.19
C GLN A 17 6.03 21.55 33.58
N ARG A 18 7.17 22.20 33.86
CA ARG A 18 7.28 23.64 34.10
C ARG A 18 6.90 24.44 32.86
N ARG A 19 7.45 24.12 31.69
CA ARG A 19 7.09 24.76 30.41
C ARG A 19 5.60 24.62 30.09
N ALA A 20 4.99 23.49 30.45
CA ALA A 20 3.57 23.24 30.28
C ALA A 20 2.67 23.77 31.41
N GLY A 21 3.23 24.49 32.40
CA GLY A 21 2.46 25.05 33.53
C GLY A 21 1.82 24.00 34.44
N SER A 22 2.37 22.78 34.50
CA SER A 22 1.77 21.62 35.18
C SER A 22 2.63 21.00 36.30
N LEU A 23 3.76 21.63 36.64
CA LEU A 23 4.76 21.12 37.58
C LEU A 23 4.16 20.75 38.96
N GLU A 24 3.42 21.65 39.60
CA GLU A 24 2.86 21.40 40.94
C GLU A 24 1.83 20.25 40.93
N ARG A 25 0.96 20.23 39.90
CA ARG A 25 -0.03 19.18 39.70
C ARG A 25 0.64 17.81 39.50
N MET A 26 1.73 17.76 38.75
CA MET A 26 2.48 16.52 38.50
C MET A 26 3.27 16.06 39.72
N ALA A 27 3.81 16.97 40.52
CA ALA A 27 4.46 16.64 41.79
C ALA A 27 3.49 15.93 42.76
N ALA A 28 2.23 16.38 42.83
CA ALA A 28 1.21 15.74 43.65
C ALA A 28 0.70 14.39 43.07
N THR A 29 0.72 14.25 41.75
CA THR A 29 0.18 13.06 41.05
C THR A 29 1.19 11.91 41.01
N GLY A 30 2.47 12.21 40.75
CA GLY A 30 3.53 11.23 40.48
C GLY A 30 3.59 10.08 41.49
N PRO A 31 3.74 10.35 42.80
CA PRO A 31 3.85 9.30 43.82
C PRO A 31 2.66 8.33 43.89
N ARG A 32 1.49 8.70 43.33
CA ARG A 32 0.29 7.86 43.32
C ARG A 32 0.20 6.96 42.08
N VAL A 33 0.89 7.31 41.00
CA VAL A 33 0.73 6.68 39.68
C VAL A 33 1.96 5.90 39.22
N VAL A 34 3.17 6.35 39.57
CA VAL A 34 4.43 5.65 39.30
C VAL A 34 4.78 4.76 40.49
N ARG A 35 4.95 3.47 40.24
CA ARG A 35 5.23 2.46 41.28
C ARG A 35 6.53 1.73 40.98
N ASP A 36 7.23 1.30 42.03
CA ASP A 36 8.42 0.43 41.97
C ASP A 36 8.08 -1.06 41.74
N HIS A 37 6.82 -1.37 41.45
CA HIS A 37 6.29 -2.71 41.25
C HIS A 37 5.11 -2.66 40.28
N MET A 38 4.79 -3.81 39.68
CA MET A 38 3.62 -4.00 38.84
C MET A 38 2.41 -4.44 39.67
N PRO A 39 1.33 -3.64 39.72
CA PRO A 39 0.05 -4.11 40.24
C PRO A 39 -0.43 -5.34 39.48
N GLU A 40 -1.27 -6.17 40.11
CA GLU A 40 -1.84 -7.38 39.50
C GLU A 40 -2.46 -7.10 38.11
N GLN A 41 -3.22 -6.00 38.00
CA GLN A 41 -3.82 -5.56 36.74
C GLN A 41 -2.81 -5.27 35.61
N HIS A 42 -1.57 -4.85 35.94
CA HIS A 42 -0.50 -4.67 34.97
C HIS A 42 0.13 -6.01 34.61
N ARG A 43 0.32 -6.90 35.60
CA ARG A 43 0.88 -8.24 35.39
C ARG A 43 0.00 -9.07 34.43
N ASP A 44 -1.30 -9.09 34.69
CA ASP A 44 -2.28 -9.76 33.83
C ASP A 44 -2.30 -9.16 32.43
N PHE A 45 -2.25 -7.83 32.34
CA PHE A 45 -2.20 -7.13 31.07
C PHE A 45 -0.98 -7.51 30.25
N PHE A 46 0.24 -7.48 30.80
CA PHE A 46 1.42 -7.87 30.04
C PHE A 46 1.36 -9.34 29.61
N ARG A 47 0.80 -10.23 30.45
CA ARG A 47 0.65 -11.66 30.14
C ARG A 47 -0.26 -11.93 28.94
N GLN A 48 -1.29 -11.12 28.72
CA GLN A 48 -2.22 -11.34 27.61
C GLN A 48 -1.72 -10.82 26.26
N LEU A 49 -0.65 -10.01 26.24
CA LEU A 49 -0.20 -9.35 25.03
C LEU A 49 0.40 -10.35 24.01
N PRO A 50 0.19 -10.12 22.70
CA PRO A 50 0.88 -10.85 21.65
C PRO A 50 2.22 -10.21 21.25
N PHE A 51 2.48 -8.98 21.70
CA PHE A 51 3.74 -8.28 21.55
C PHE A 51 3.89 -7.16 22.57
N MET A 52 5.12 -6.66 22.70
CA MET A 52 5.40 -5.39 23.37
C MET A 52 6.49 -4.63 22.61
N VAL A 53 6.56 -3.33 22.84
CA VAL A 53 7.65 -2.50 22.33
C VAL A 53 8.71 -2.39 23.41
N MET A 54 9.96 -2.59 23.03
CA MET A 54 11.12 -2.52 23.91
C MET A 54 12.08 -1.45 23.41
N ALA A 55 12.58 -0.64 24.34
CA ALA A 55 13.65 0.31 24.14
C ALA A 55 14.88 -0.10 24.95
N ALA A 56 16.07 -0.01 24.36
CA ALA A 56 17.34 -0.20 25.05
C ALA A 56 18.43 0.65 24.40
N VAL A 57 19.60 0.75 25.02
CA VAL A 57 20.70 1.63 24.59
C VAL A 57 21.91 0.80 24.18
N ASP A 58 22.45 1.08 22.99
CA ASP A 58 23.67 0.43 22.52
C ASP A 58 24.93 0.97 23.23
N GLU A 59 26.10 0.38 22.96
CA GLU A 59 27.37 0.82 23.56
C GLU A 59 27.77 2.24 23.18
N ALA A 60 27.28 2.76 22.05
CA ALA A 60 27.53 4.12 21.59
C ALA A 60 26.55 5.14 22.22
N GLY A 61 25.67 4.71 23.14
CA GLY A 61 24.68 5.57 23.77
C GLY A 61 23.51 5.93 22.85
N ARG A 62 23.22 5.14 21.81
CA ARG A 62 22.07 5.32 20.92
C ARG A 62 20.90 4.47 21.39
N PRO A 63 19.73 5.06 21.67
CA PRO A 63 18.52 4.29 21.94
C PRO A 63 18.00 3.62 20.67
N TRP A 64 17.54 2.37 20.79
CA TRP A 64 16.83 1.64 19.75
C TRP A 64 15.47 1.18 20.25
N ALA A 65 14.44 1.29 19.40
CA ALA A 65 13.11 0.73 19.65
C ALA A 65 12.93 -0.53 18.79
N GLY A 66 12.36 -1.59 19.34
CA GLY A 66 12.02 -2.82 18.64
C GLY A 66 10.73 -3.44 19.15
N ILE A 67 10.16 -4.39 18.40
CA ILE A 67 9.03 -5.20 18.82
C ILE A 67 9.53 -6.58 19.24
N VAL A 68 9.07 -7.04 20.41
CA VAL A 68 9.21 -8.41 20.86
C VAL A 68 7.83 -9.06 20.80
N GLU A 69 7.71 -10.12 20.01
CA GLU A 69 6.45 -10.83 19.77
C GLU A 69 6.49 -12.27 20.31
N GLY A 70 5.32 -12.77 20.70
CA GLY A 70 5.14 -14.13 21.20
C GLY A 70 3.67 -14.44 21.38
N ARG A 71 3.31 -15.71 21.51
CA ARG A 71 1.92 -16.09 21.83
C ARG A 71 1.55 -15.56 23.22
N PRO A 72 0.31 -15.14 23.47
CA PRO A 72 -0.13 -14.73 24.81
C PRO A 72 0.34 -15.71 25.89
N GLY A 73 0.92 -15.18 26.96
CA GLY A 73 1.67 -15.93 27.97
C GLY A 73 3.18 -15.92 27.79
N PHE A 74 3.72 -15.39 26.68
CA PHE A 74 5.17 -15.26 26.49
C PHE A 74 5.80 -14.23 27.44
N VAL A 75 5.02 -13.28 27.94
CA VAL A 75 5.43 -12.40 29.05
C VAL A 75 4.75 -12.91 30.30
N ASP A 76 5.53 -13.12 31.36
CA ASP A 76 5.02 -13.54 32.66
C ASP A 76 5.66 -12.70 33.77
N SER A 77 4.93 -12.46 34.85
CA SER A 77 5.45 -11.74 36.02
C SER A 77 5.30 -12.65 37.23
N PRO A 78 6.34 -13.41 37.62
CA PRO A 78 6.24 -14.38 38.70
C PRO A 78 6.01 -13.68 40.05
N ASP A 79 6.52 -12.47 40.20
CA ASP A 79 6.28 -11.59 41.35
C ASP A 79 6.12 -10.12 40.88
N PRO A 80 5.58 -9.21 41.71
CA PRO A 80 5.35 -7.81 41.32
C PRO A 80 6.59 -7.01 40.89
N ARG A 81 7.80 -7.48 41.13
CA ARG A 81 9.06 -6.79 40.84
C ARG A 81 9.87 -7.42 39.73
N SER A 82 9.36 -8.46 39.07
CA SER A 82 10.05 -9.11 37.98
C SER A 82 9.14 -9.47 36.81
N LEU A 83 9.72 -9.48 35.61
CA LEU A 83 9.12 -9.95 34.36
C LEU A 83 10.06 -10.96 33.69
N ARG A 84 9.49 -12.08 33.26
CA ARG A 84 10.11 -13.06 32.38
C ARG A 84 9.51 -12.93 30.99
N ILE A 85 10.36 -12.82 29.99
CA ILE A 85 9.98 -12.64 28.59
C ILE A 85 10.54 -13.82 27.80
N ALA A 86 9.68 -14.76 27.46
CA ALA A 86 9.98 -15.97 26.70
C ALA A 86 10.01 -15.69 25.18
N ALA A 87 10.88 -14.79 24.76
CA ALA A 87 11.08 -14.43 23.36
C ALA A 87 12.53 -14.00 23.14
N GLN A 88 13.00 -14.13 21.90
CA GLN A 88 14.32 -13.71 21.48
C GLN A 88 14.21 -12.64 20.38
N THR A 89 15.07 -11.64 20.43
CA THR A 89 15.19 -10.65 19.36
C THR A 89 15.87 -11.28 18.15
N SER A 90 15.38 -10.95 16.95
CA SER A 90 16.01 -11.38 15.69
C SER A 90 17.48 -10.98 15.67
N PRO A 91 18.40 -11.80 15.14
CA PRO A 91 19.80 -11.42 14.98
C PRO A 91 20.02 -10.17 14.10
N ALA A 92 19.02 -9.83 13.26
CA ALA A 92 19.04 -8.63 12.45
C ALA A 92 18.45 -7.39 13.14
N ASP A 93 17.90 -7.52 14.36
CA ASP A 93 17.35 -6.38 15.11
C ASP A 93 18.48 -5.56 15.76
N PRO A 94 18.60 -4.25 15.52
CA PRO A 94 19.53 -3.39 16.26
C PRO A 94 19.33 -3.46 17.78
N LEU A 95 18.12 -3.78 18.24
CA LEU A 95 17.83 -3.98 19.65
C LEU A 95 18.65 -5.13 20.24
N ARG A 96 19.04 -6.14 19.46
CA ARG A 96 19.82 -7.30 19.92
C ARG A 96 21.12 -6.89 20.58
N ASP A 97 21.86 -5.95 19.99
CA ASP A 97 23.16 -5.49 20.50
C ASP A 97 23.02 -4.61 21.75
N CYS A 98 21.80 -4.16 22.05
CA CYS A 98 21.50 -3.38 23.24
C CYS A 98 21.24 -4.27 24.48
N LEU A 99 20.91 -5.56 24.29
CA LEU A 99 20.45 -6.44 25.37
C LEU A 99 21.59 -7.24 25.99
N ARG A 100 21.85 -6.96 27.27
CA ARG A 100 22.84 -7.63 28.11
C ARG A 100 22.44 -7.46 29.59
N PRO A 101 22.81 -8.38 30.49
CA PRO A 101 22.57 -8.17 31.92
C PRO A 101 23.13 -6.82 32.39
N GLY A 102 22.33 -6.07 33.16
CA GLY A 102 22.59 -4.69 33.55
C GLY A 102 22.10 -3.63 32.56
N ALA A 103 21.58 -3.99 31.39
CA ALA A 103 21.05 -3.04 30.43
C ALA A 103 19.73 -2.43 30.91
N ALA A 104 19.61 -1.11 30.82
CA ALA A 104 18.35 -0.41 31.02
C ALA A 104 17.39 -0.71 29.87
N VAL A 105 16.16 -1.06 30.22
CA VAL A 105 15.10 -1.37 29.25
C VAL A 105 13.83 -0.59 29.55
N GLY A 106 13.22 -0.03 28.52
CA GLY A 106 11.89 0.57 28.59
C GLY A 106 10.89 -0.32 27.87
N LEU A 107 9.87 -0.84 28.56
CA LEU A 107 8.85 -1.70 27.96
C LEU A 107 7.50 -0.98 27.90
N LEU A 108 6.92 -0.97 26.70
CA LEU A 108 5.56 -0.53 26.45
C LEU A 108 4.71 -1.74 26.08
N GLY A 109 3.86 -2.15 27.02
CA GLY A 109 2.75 -3.05 26.73
C GLY A 109 1.62 -2.26 26.09
N ILE A 110 1.18 -2.65 24.91
CA ILE A 110 0.12 -1.95 24.16
C ILE A 110 -0.83 -2.95 23.50
N GLU A 111 -2.12 -2.76 23.76
CA GLU A 111 -3.20 -3.55 23.20
C GLU A 111 -4.01 -2.67 22.26
N LEU A 112 -3.76 -2.83 20.95
CA LEU A 112 -4.30 -1.93 19.94
C LEU A 112 -5.83 -2.04 19.81
N HIS A 113 -6.41 -3.24 19.93
CA HIS A 113 -7.85 -3.44 19.73
C HIS A 113 -8.73 -2.83 20.85
N THR A 114 -8.22 -2.68 22.08
CA THR A 114 -8.92 -2.01 23.20
C THR A 114 -8.38 -0.62 23.49
N ARG A 115 -7.35 -0.19 22.76
CA ARG A 115 -6.61 1.07 23.00
C ARG A 115 -6.02 1.15 24.42
N ARG A 116 -5.61 0.04 25.01
CA ARG A 116 -4.99 0.02 26.35
C ARG A 116 -3.46 0.04 26.25
N ARG A 117 -2.79 0.79 27.12
CA ARG A 117 -1.32 0.72 27.25
C ARG A 117 -0.85 0.93 28.68
N ASN A 118 0.17 0.16 29.06
CA ASN A 118 0.89 0.28 30.32
C ASN A 118 2.39 0.25 30.05
N ARG A 119 3.15 0.91 30.90
CA ARG A 119 4.60 0.96 30.82
C ARG A 119 5.24 0.21 31.98
N MET A 120 6.37 -0.41 31.70
CA MET A 120 7.28 -0.98 32.68
C MET A 120 8.72 -0.69 32.25
N ASN A 121 9.41 0.18 32.98
CA ASN A 121 10.83 0.46 32.77
C ASN A 121 11.65 -0.24 33.86
N GLY A 122 12.84 -0.72 33.52
CA GLY A 122 13.61 -1.56 34.42
C GLY A 122 15.00 -1.89 33.92
N GLU A 123 15.58 -2.92 34.52
CA GLU A 123 16.92 -3.41 34.21
C GLU A 123 16.85 -4.90 33.84
N LEU A 124 17.53 -5.27 32.75
CA LEU A 124 17.66 -6.66 32.35
C LEU A 124 18.58 -7.38 33.33
N THR A 125 18.08 -8.39 34.05
CA THR A 125 18.86 -9.11 35.08
C THR A 125 19.47 -10.40 34.57
N ALA A 126 18.83 -11.07 33.61
CA ALA A 126 19.34 -12.31 33.02
C ALA A 126 18.89 -12.47 31.56
N MET A 127 19.69 -13.21 30.80
CA MET A 127 19.44 -13.55 29.40
C MET A 127 19.91 -14.98 29.16
N ASP A 128 19.05 -15.79 28.55
CA ASP A 128 19.31 -17.19 28.24
C ASP A 128 18.66 -17.57 26.90
N ASP A 129 18.79 -18.84 26.49
CA ASP A 129 18.21 -19.36 25.24
C ASP A 129 16.67 -19.32 25.22
N GLY A 130 16.03 -19.17 26.39
CA GLY A 130 14.59 -19.04 26.53
C GLY A 130 14.10 -17.59 26.50
N GLY A 131 14.98 -16.59 26.58
CA GLY A 131 14.64 -15.16 26.53
C GLY A 131 15.28 -14.35 27.66
N PHE A 132 14.57 -13.34 28.18
CA PHE A 132 15.14 -12.34 29.11
C PHE A 132 14.35 -12.21 30.41
N ALA A 133 15.02 -11.84 31.49
CA ALA A 133 14.42 -11.44 32.76
C ALA A 133 14.69 -9.97 33.03
N VAL A 134 13.69 -9.25 33.53
CA VAL A 134 13.75 -7.81 33.79
C VAL A 134 13.28 -7.53 35.21
N ALA A 135 14.10 -6.83 35.99
CA ALA A 135 13.69 -6.25 37.27
C ALA A 135 12.91 -4.96 37.03
N VAL A 136 11.76 -4.84 37.68
CA VAL A 136 10.87 -3.68 37.55
C VAL A 136 11.48 -2.50 38.29
N GLY A 137 11.75 -1.40 37.59
CA GLY A 137 12.12 -0.13 38.19
C GLY A 137 10.91 0.78 38.37
N GLN A 138 10.08 0.91 37.33
CA GLN A 138 8.88 1.73 37.33
C GLN A 138 7.76 1.07 36.54
N SER A 139 6.52 1.11 37.05
CA SER A 139 5.32 0.71 36.32
C SER A 139 4.15 1.66 36.52
N PHE A 140 3.49 2.02 35.41
CA PHE A 140 2.38 2.98 35.39
C PHE A 140 1.52 2.83 34.11
N GLY A 141 0.28 3.30 34.18
CA GLY A 141 -0.61 3.39 33.03
C GLY A 141 -0.39 4.69 32.26
N ASN A 142 -0.62 4.66 30.93
CA ASN A 142 -0.51 5.84 30.08
C ASN A 142 -1.83 6.14 29.36
N CYS A 143 -1.98 7.40 28.95
CA CYS A 143 -3.18 7.88 28.26
C CYS A 143 -3.47 7.08 26.98
N PRO A 144 -4.68 6.54 26.75
CA PRO A 144 -4.97 5.71 25.58
C PRO A 144 -5.19 6.51 24.28
N LYS A 145 -5.17 7.84 24.35
CA LYS A 145 -5.42 8.71 23.20
C LYS A 145 -4.46 8.42 22.05
N TYR A 146 -4.98 8.55 20.83
CA TYR A 146 -4.26 8.40 19.56
C TYR A 146 -3.85 6.96 19.20
N ILE A 147 -4.20 5.96 19.99
CA ILE A 147 -3.99 4.55 19.63
C ILE A 147 -5.06 4.14 18.61
N GLN A 148 -4.66 3.80 17.39
CA GLN A 148 -5.61 3.29 16.40
C GLN A 148 -6.02 1.86 16.75
N GLN A 149 -7.30 1.56 16.57
CA GLN A 149 -7.86 0.25 16.86
C GLN A 149 -7.44 -0.73 15.76
N ARG A 150 -6.73 -1.78 16.15
CA ARG A 150 -6.27 -2.83 15.24
C ARG A 150 -6.48 -4.21 15.81
N GLU A 151 -6.93 -5.12 14.96
CA GLU A 151 -6.93 -6.55 15.26
C GLU A 151 -5.67 -7.20 14.72
N PHE A 152 -5.14 -8.18 15.44
CA PHE A 152 -3.92 -8.88 15.07
C PHE A 152 -4.20 -10.32 14.66
N GLU A 153 -3.33 -10.84 13.81
CA GLU A 153 -3.19 -12.26 13.52
C GLU A 153 -1.71 -12.62 13.41
N PHE A 154 -1.39 -13.91 13.60
CA PHE A 154 -0.06 -14.41 13.35
C PHE A 154 -0.01 -15.00 11.94
N SER A 155 0.79 -14.41 11.05
CA SER A 155 1.05 -14.97 9.71
C SER A 155 1.92 -16.23 9.75
N ARG A 156 2.61 -16.45 10.88
CA ARG A 156 3.52 -17.57 11.17
C ARG A 156 3.79 -17.65 12.67
N GLU A 157 4.52 -18.68 13.10
CA GLU A 157 5.04 -18.72 14.48
C GLU A 157 6.08 -17.60 14.72
N PRO A 158 5.97 -16.85 15.84
CA PRO A 158 7.00 -15.91 16.29
C PRO A 158 8.36 -16.58 16.50
N GLY A 159 9.43 -15.84 16.25
CA GLY A 159 10.78 -16.31 16.57
C GLY A 159 11.91 -15.52 15.91
N PRO A 160 13.16 -15.77 16.32
CA PRO A 160 14.33 -15.00 15.89
C PRO A 160 14.81 -15.44 14.50
N ARG A 161 14.05 -15.14 13.46
CA ARG A 161 14.39 -15.47 12.06
C ARG A 161 14.67 -14.22 11.25
N ILE A 162 15.51 -14.37 10.22
CA ILE A 162 15.68 -13.39 9.14
C ILE A 162 14.99 -13.99 7.91
N LEU A 163 13.88 -13.41 7.49
CA LEU A 163 13.06 -13.94 6.38
C LEU A 163 13.00 -13.01 5.16
N GLY A 164 13.31 -11.72 5.33
CA GLY A 164 13.38 -10.73 4.26
C GLY A 164 14.72 -10.00 4.23
N SER A 165 14.82 -8.96 3.39
CA SER A 165 16.01 -8.12 3.32
C SER A 165 16.19 -7.31 4.61
N VAL A 166 17.46 -7.09 4.94
CA VAL A 166 17.90 -6.21 6.02
C VAL A 166 18.81 -5.19 5.37
N GLU A 167 18.42 -3.92 5.44
CA GLU A 167 19.12 -2.82 4.78
C GLU A 167 19.54 -1.81 5.85
N TRP A 168 20.85 -1.55 5.90
CA TRP A 168 21.45 -0.52 6.76
C TRP A 168 21.82 0.66 5.87
N MET A 169 21.33 1.85 6.24
CA MET A 169 21.56 3.09 5.50
C MET A 169 21.85 4.22 6.49
N ASP A 170 22.48 5.29 6.01
CA ASP A 170 22.78 6.48 6.82
C ASP A 170 21.82 7.66 6.51
N GLU A 171 21.00 7.53 5.46
CA GLU A 171 20.04 8.55 4.98
C GLU A 171 18.70 7.89 4.61
N LEU A 172 17.63 8.68 4.51
CA LEU A 172 16.33 8.18 4.07
C LEU A 172 16.25 8.14 2.53
N ASP A 173 16.06 6.94 1.98
CA ASP A 173 15.64 6.74 0.59
C ASP A 173 14.12 6.96 0.40
N ASP A 174 13.64 6.82 -0.83
CA ASP A 174 12.23 7.02 -1.17
C ASP A 174 11.29 6.02 -0.49
N ASP A 175 11.72 4.76 -0.31
CA ASP A 175 10.95 3.72 0.35
C ASP A 175 10.78 4.01 1.85
N ALA A 176 11.84 4.48 2.53
CA ALA A 176 11.78 4.89 3.92
C ALA A 176 10.88 6.13 4.09
N ARG A 177 11.00 7.12 3.18
CA ARG A 177 10.14 8.31 3.16
C ARG A 177 8.67 7.92 2.97
N ALA A 178 8.38 7.00 2.05
CA ALA A 178 7.02 6.51 1.82
C ALA A 178 6.46 5.79 3.07
N ALA A 179 7.26 4.97 3.74
CA ALA A 179 6.86 4.30 4.97
C ALA A 179 6.54 5.30 6.11
N ILE A 180 7.38 6.33 6.29
CA ILE A 180 7.15 7.38 7.28
C ILE A 180 5.91 8.20 6.94
N ALA A 181 5.72 8.55 5.66
CA ALA A 181 4.54 9.29 5.20
C ALA A 181 3.24 8.49 5.38
N ALA A 182 3.26 7.18 5.14
CA ALA A 182 2.08 6.33 5.30
C ALA A 182 1.76 6.01 6.77
N ALA A 183 2.73 6.18 7.67
CA ALA A 183 2.57 5.80 9.08
C ALA A 183 1.59 6.71 9.81
N ASP A 184 0.56 6.10 10.40
CA ASP A 184 -0.33 6.76 11.38
C ASP A 184 0.12 6.54 12.83
N THR A 185 1.15 5.74 13.02
CA THR A 185 1.68 5.31 14.32
C THR A 185 3.18 5.05 14.20
N PHE A 186 3.96 5.51 15.17
CA PHE A 186 5.33 5.05 15.39
C PHE A 186 5.64 4.96 16.89
N PHE A 187 6.72 4.27 17.22
CA PHE A 187 7.22 4.17 18.59
C PHE A 187 8.56 4.87 18.74
N VAL A 188 8.81 5.42 19.91
CA VAL A 188 10.04 6.14 20.23
C VAL A 188 10.72 5.53 21.45
N ALA A 189 12.00 5.22 21.29
CA ALA A 189 12.95 4.95 22.36
C ALA A 189 13.67 6.24 22.72
N SER A 190 13.70 6.57 24.00
CA SER A 190 14.57 7.62 24.55
C SER A 190 15.23 7.10 25.82
N ALA A 191 16.35 7.71 26.20
CA ALA A 191 17.05 7.32 27.42
C ALA A 191 17.78 8.51 28.03
N VAL A 192 18.01 8.44 29.34
CA VAL A 192 18.79 9.43 30.09
C VAL A 192 19.72 8.69 31.06
N GLN A 193 20.81 9.32 31.47
CA GLN A 193 21.65 8.80 32.55
C GLN A 193 21.25 9.45 33.88
N ASP A 194 21.21 8.67 34.95
CA ASP A 194 21.13 9.21 36.31
C ASP A 194 22.45 9.87 36.73
N ASP A 195 22.48 10.51 37.89
CA ASP A 195 23.68 11.16 38.43
C ASP A 195 24.85 10.18 38.64
N GLY A 196 24.57 8.87 38.71
CA GLY A 196 25.55 7.79 38.79
C GLY A 196 26.01 7.24 37.45
N GLY A 197 25.58 7.85 36.32
CA GLY A 197 25.92 7.43 34.97
C GLY A 197 25.16 6.19 34.47
N ARG A 198 24.18 5.68 35.22
CA ARG A 198 23.38 4.52 34.81
C ARG A 198 22.26 4.95 33.89
N TRP A 199 22.06 4.18 32.82
CA TRP A 199 20.99 4.43 31.86
C TRP A 199 19.61 4.17 32.46
N GLN A 200 18.63 4.96 32.04
CA GLN A 200 17.20 4.73 32.19
C GLN A 200 16.57 4.87 30.81
N ALA A 201 15.95 3.81 30.30
CA ALA A 201 15.35 3.77 28.98
C ALA A 201 13.82 3.83 29.04
N ASP A 202 13.21 4.41 28.01
CA ASP A 202 11.77 4.60 27.88
C ASP A 202 11.30 4.23 26.47
N ALA A 203 10.20 3.48 26.36
CA ALA A 203 9.52 3.21 25.10
C ALA A 203 8.13 3.86 25.09
N SER A 204 7.81 4.64 24.06
CA SER A 204 6.58 5.41 23.95
C SER A 204 5.90 5.26 22.60
N HIS A 205 4.60 5.48 22.56
CA HIS A 205 3.80 5.46 21.33
C HIS A 205 3.43 6.89 20.93
N ARG A 206 3.52 7.17 19.62
CA ARG A 206 3.04 8.39 18.97
C ARG A 206 2.08 7.98 17.86
N GLY A 207 0.88 8.56 17.88
CA GLY A 207 -0.17 8.28 16.90
C GLY A 207 -0.75 9.58 16.34
N GLY A 208 -1.12 9.55 15.07
CA GLY A 208 -1.76 10.61 14.32
C GLY A 208 -2.55 10.02 13.16
N LYS A 209 -2.96 10.83 12.19
CA LYS A 209 -3.33 10.31 10.86
C LYS A 209 -2.03 10.03 10.10
N PRO A 210 -2.03 9.29 8.98
CA PRO A 210 -0.89 9.26 8.06
C PRO A 210 -0.32 10.67 7.83
N GLY A 211 0.97 10.78 7.51
CA GLY A 211 1.68 12.03 7.23
C GLY A 211 1.71 13.08 8.34
N PHE A 212 1.37 12.71 9.58
CA PHE A 212 1.55 13.58 10.76
C PHE A 212 3.02 13.84 11.09
N VAL A 213 3.92 12.97 10.63
CA VAL A 213 5.37 13.20 10.64
C VAL A 213 5.75 13.91 9.35
N LYS A 214 6.16 15.17 9.45
CA LYS A 214 6.65 15.94 8.29
C LYS A 214 8.13 15.65 8.08
N MET A 215 8.54 15.59 6.83
CA MET A 215 9.92 15.32 6.45
C MET A 215 10.46 16.50 5.63
N ASP A 216 11.67 16.93 5.95
CA ASP A 216 12.48 17.84 5.14
C ASP A 216 13.91 17.28 5.09
N GLY A 217 14.27 16.70 3.94
CA GLY A 217 15.44 15.82 3.83
C GLY A 217 15.40 14.74 4.92
N ASP A 218 16.48 14.60 5.69
CA ASP A 218 16.58 13.63 6.78
C ASP A 218 16.16 14.17 8.15
N THR A 219 15.43 15.29 8.16
CA THR A 219 14.86 15.87 9.38
C THR A 219 13.36 15.62 9.43
N LEU A 220 12.91 14.98 10.51
CA LEU A 220 11.51 14.74 10.81
C LEU A 220 11.00 15.84 11.76
N THR A 221 9.84 16.40 11.49
CA THR A 221 9.12 17.29 12.41
C THR A 221 7.88 16.57 12.91
N ILE A 222 7.76 16.44 14.23
CA ILE A 222 6.77 15.60 14.89
C ILE A 222 5.91 16.44 15.83
N PRO A 223 4.58 16.44 15.69
CA PRO A 223 3.68 17.09 16.64
C PRO A 223 3.59 16.30 17.95
N ASP A 224 3.58 17.01 19.08
CA ASP A 224 3.28 16.47 20.40
C ASP A 224 1.86 16.89 20.80
N PHE A 225 0.98 15.90 20.92
CA PHE A 225 -0.42 16.10 21.24
C PHE A 225 -0.70 15.94 22.75
N ALA A 226 -1.82 16.48 23.21
CA ALA A 226 -2.23 16.45 24.62
C ALA A 226 -2.30 15.02 25.20
N GLY A 227 -1.45 14.73 26.18
CA GLY A 227 -1.33 13.44 26.85
C GLY A 227 -1.69 13.47 28.34
N ASN A 228 -1.03 12.61 29.14
CA ASN A 228 -1.13 12.61 30.61
C ASN A 228 -0.19 13.63 31.29
N GLY A 229 0.66 14.32 30.52
CA GLY A 229 1.57 15.35 31.01
C GLY A 229 2.79 14.84 31.78
N TYR A 230 3.15 13.56 31.67
CA TYR A 230 4.33 13.01 32.37
C TYR A 230 5.64 13.44 31.73
N PHE A 231 5.64 13.62 30.40
CA PHE A 231 6.78 14.04 29.59
C PHE A 231 7.99 13.09 29.59
N ASN A 232 7.82 11.79 29.87
CA ASN A 232 8.92 10.81 29.92
C ASN A 232 9.82 10.86 28.67
N THR A 233 9.21 10.91 27.47
CA THR A 233 9.99 10.99 26.23
C THR A 233 10.68 12.35 26.07
N LEU A 234 9.94 13.46 26.07
CA LEU A 234 10.52 14.79 25.80
C LEU A 234 11.48 15.24 26.90
N GLY A 235 11.23 14.85 28.15
CA GLY A 235 12.12 15.07 29.29
C GLY A 235 13.46 14.36 29.13
N ASN A 236 13.46 13.10 28.65
CA ASN A 236 14.70 12.42 28.27
C ASN A 236 15.42 13.18 27.15
N LEU A 237 14.70 13.60 26.10
CA LEU A 237 15.30 14.28 24.94
C LEU A 237 15.91 15.65 25.27
N LEU A 238 15.39 16.35 26.28
CA LEU A 238 15.99 17.60 26.77
C LEU A 238 17.38 17.40 27.40
N LEU A 239 17.59 16.26 28.09
CA LEU A 239 18.84 15.98 28.77
C LEU A 239 19.80 15.15 27.91
N GLN A 240 19.25 14.30 27.06
CA GLN A 240 19.99 13.44 26.15
C GLN A 240 19.32 13.48 24.76
N PRO A 241 19.84 14.29 23.82
CA PRO A 241 19.19 14.57 22.54
C PRO A 241 19.41 13.45 21.52
N ARG A 242 19.25 12.20 21.94
CA ARG A 242 19.32 11.00 21.10
C ARG A 242 18.05 10.18 21.27
N ALA A 243 17.52 9.68 20.15
CA ALA A 243 16.34 8.84 20.16
C ALA A 243 16.44 7.73 19.12
N GLY A 244 15.65 6.68 19.34
CA GLY A 244 15.36 5.67 18.35
C GLY A 244 13.89 5.77 17.94
N LEU A 245 13.57 5.73 16.66
CA LEU A 245 12.19 5.65 16.16
C LEU A 245 11.95 4.28 15.54
N LEU A 246 10.75 3.75 15.70
CA LEU A 246 10.30 2.51 15.08
C LEU A 246 8.98 2.76 14.36
N PHE A 247 9.02 2.69 13.04
CA PHE A 247 7.86 2.63 12.17
C PHE A 247 7.57 1.17 11.81
N VAL A 248 6.28 0.81 11.80
CA VAL A 248 5.82 -0.55 11.53
C VAL A 248 4.78 -0.49 10.42
N ASP A 249 5.03 -1.21 9.33
CA ASP A 249 3.95 -1.54 8.41
C ASP A 249 3.16 -2.71 9.01
N PHE A 250 2.04 -2.36 9.63
CA PHE A 250 1.13 -3.28 10.28
C PHE A 250 0.59 -4.37 9.35
N ALA A 251 0.49 -4.12 8.03
CA ALA A 251 -0.08 -5.05 7.07
C ALA A 251 0.94 -6.03 6.48
N SER A 252 2.21 -5.63 6.37
CA SER A 252 3.28 -6.49 5.83
C SER A 252 4.18 -7.08 6.91
N GLY A 253 4.20 -6.51 8.11
CA GLY A 253 5.14 -6.85 9.18
C GLY A 253 6.54 -6.26 8.96
N ASP A 254 6.70 -5.34 8.02
CA ASP A 254 7.97 -4.62 7.81
C ASP A 254 8.23 -3.64 8.97
N THR A 255 9.51 -3.46 9.31
CA THR A 255 9.93 -2.46 10.28
C THR A 255 10.96 -1.52 9.69
N LEU A 256 10.85 -0.24 10.00
CA LEU A 256 11.84 0.79 9.72
C LEU A 256 12.27 1.41 11.06
N GLN A 257 13.49 1.12 11.49
CA GLN A 257 14.08 1.65 12.70
C GLN A 257 15.05 2.77 12.35
N LEU A 258 14.94 3.90 13.05
CA LEU A 258 15.81 5.05 12.88
C LEU A 258 16.54 5.29 14.19
N ALA A 259 17.82 5.65 14.11
CA ALA A 259 18.55 6.25 15.23
C ALA A 259 19.06 7.63 14.81
N GLY A 260 19.03 8.57 15.74
CA GLY A 260 19.36 9.95 15.41
C GLY A 260 19.25 10.89 16.58
N ARG A 261 19.22 12.19 16.29
CA ARG A 261 19.21 13.26 17.28
C ARG A 261 17.90 14.00 17.29
N ALA A 262 17.43 14.33 18.48
CA ALA A 262 16.17 15.04 18.65
C ALA A 262 16.38 16.42 19.29
N GLU A 263 15.59 17.39 18.88
CA GLU A 263 15.53 18.70 19.51
C GLU A 263 14.10 19.01 19.94
N VAL A 264 13.96 19.53 21.16
CA VAL A 264 12.67 19.97 21.71
C VAL A 264 12.71 21.48 21.85
N PRO A 265 12.35 22.23 20.78
CA PRO A 265 12.46 23.68 20.76
C PRO A 265 11.49 24.31 21.76
N ASP A 266 11.90 25.46 22.31
CA ASP A 266 11.08 26.30 23.17
C ASP A 266 10.42 27.38 22.30
N THR A 267 9.35 27.01 21.58
CA THR A 267 8.66 27.91 20.65
C THR A 267 7.36 28.44 21.24
N GLU A 268 7.24 29.77 21.31
CA GLU A 268 5.98 30.45 21.67
C GLU A 268 4.95 30.41 20.52
N THR A 269 5.39 30.13 19.29
CA THR A 269 4.51 30.04 18.13
C THR A 269 3.71 28.73 18.16
N PRO A 270 2.37 28.79 18.05
CA PRO A 270 1.56 27.58 18.04
C PRO A 270 1.90 26.71 16.83
N PRO A 271 1.98 25.37 17.01
CA PRO A 271 2.30 24.46 15.93
C PRO A 271 1.24 24.54 14.81
N PRO A 272 1.63 24.34 13.54
CA PRO A 272 0.71 24.37 12.40
C PRO A 272 -0.24 23.17 12.35
N PHE A 273 -0.12 22.22 13.30
CA PHE A 273 -0.97 21.05 13.40
C PHE A 273 -2.08 21.32 14.42
N ALA A 274 -3.33 21.34 13.96
CA ALA A 274 -4.48 21.51 14.86
C ALA A 274 -4.45 20.47 15.99
N GLY A 275 -4.55 20.94 17.23
CA GLY A 275 -4.50 20.10 18.43
C GLY A 275 -3.10 19.69 18.92
N ALA A 276 -2.03 20.00 18.19
CA ALA A 276 -0.68 19.86 18.71
C ALA A 276 -0.40 20.98 19.73
N GLU A 277 0.27 20.63 20.82
CA GLU A 277 0.68 21.61 21.83
C GLU A 277 2.11 22.10 21.58
N ARG A 278 2.96 21.24 20.97
CA ARG A 278 4.39 21.47 20.73
C ARG A 278 4.84 20.74 19.46
N LEU A 279 6.02 21.09 18.95
CA LEU A 279 6.77 20.30 17.98
C LEU A 279 8.09 19.85 18.58
N TRP A 280 8.62 18.76 18.06
CA TRP A 280 10.01 18.39 18.22
C TRP A 280 10.55 17.87 16.89
N THR A 281 11.85 18.01 16.68
CA THR A 281 12.51 17.57 15.46
C THR A 281 13.37 16.35 15.74
N PHE A 282 13.60 15.54 14.70
CA PHE A 282 14.47 14.38 14.75
C PHE A 282 15.29 14.31 13.47
N ARG A 283 16.61 14.49 13.58
CA ARG A 283 17.54 14.29 12.47
C ARG A 283 17.99 12.84 12.44
N VAL A 284 17.72 12.16 11.33
CA VAL A 284 18.13 10.77 11.09
C VAL A 284 19.65 10.70 10.93
N GLU A 285 20.28 9.75 11.62
CA GLU A 285 21.72 9.45 11.47
C GLU A 285 21.96 8.00 11.03
N ARG A 286 21.00 7.09 11.29
CA ARG A 286 21.01 5.68 10.90
C ARG A 286 19.61 5.20 10.60
N VAL A 287 19.51 4.32 9.62
CA VAL A 287 18.28 3.69 9.16
C VAL A 287 18.50 2.19 9.06
N VAL A 288 17.58 1.41 9.62
CA VAL A 288 17.56 -0.05 9.50
C VAL A 288 16.18 -0.47 9.04
N ARG A 289 16.09 -0.93 7.80
CA ARG A 289 14.87 -1.50 7.24
C ARG A 289 14.96 -3.01 7.29
N ARG A 290 13.88 -3.63 7.76
CA ARG A 290 13.75 -5.09 7.79
C ARG A 290 12.41 -5.48 7.19
N ARG A 291 12.47 -6.12 6.02
CA ARG A 291 11.28 -6.63 5.34
C ARG A 291 10.79 -7.90 6.03
N ASN A 292 9.48 -8.01 6.20
CA ASN A 292 8.80 -9.14 6.81
C ASN A 292 9.37 -9.51 8.20
N ALA A 293 9.76 -8.50 8.99
CA ALA A 293 10.46 -8.69 10.26
C ALA A 293 9.58 -9.37 11.32
N LEU A 294 8.31 -8.99 11.39
CA LEU A 294 7.36 -9.46 12.40
C LEU A 294 6.53 -10.64 11.85
N ALA A 295 6.16 -11.59 12.71
CA ALA A 295 5.15 -12.61 12.43
C ALA A 295 3.74 -12.04 12.52
N LEU A 296 3.54 -11.04 13.38
CA LEU A 296 2.26 -10.37 13.54
C LEU A 296 1.87 -9.56 12.30
N ARG A 297 0.57 -9.60 12.00
CA ARG A 297 -0.12 -8.75 11.04
C ARG A 297 -1.27 -8.10 11.75
N TRP A 298 -1.57 -6.87 11.36
CA TRP A 298 -2.67 -6.14 11.92
C TRP A 298 -3.55 -5.54 10.83
N THR A 299 -4.85 -5.58 11.09
CA THR A 299 -5.85 -4.92 10.27
C THR A 299 -6.37 -3.71 11.03
N LEU A 300 -6.28 -2.52 10.41
CA LEU A 300 -6.90 -1.31 10.94
C LEU A 300 -8.43 -1.49 10.98
N ARG A 301 -9.02 -1.27 12.16
CA ARG A 301 -10.47 -1.29 12.36
C ARG A 301 -11.03 0.12 12.45
N GLU A 302 -10.40 0.98 13.25
CA GLU A 302 -10.89 2.34 13.50
C GLU A 302 -9.75 3.27 13.92
N TYR A 303 -9.69 4.47 13.36
CA TYR A 303 -8.83 5.53 13.89
C TYR A 303 -9.31 6.01 15.26
N SER A 304 -8.38 6.36 16.15
CA SER A 304 -8.68 7.02 17.41
C SER A 304 -9.47 8.31 17.15
N PRO A 305 -10.60 8.54 17.83
CA PRO A 305 -11.35 9.79 17.75
C PRO A 305 -10.48 11.03 18.03
N PHE A 306 -9.48 10.89 18.91
CA PHE A 306 -8.52 11.96 19.20
C PHE A 306 -7.60 12.27 18.01
N ALA A 307 -7.22 11.27 17.22
CA ALA A 307 -6.41 11.48 16.01
C ALA A 307 -7.27 12.06 14.88
N LEU A 308 -8.58 11.77 14.85
CA LEU A 308 -9.49 12.40 13.90
C LEU A 308 -9.74 13.88 14.23
N ALA A 309 -9.77 14.21 15.53
CA ALA A 309 -10.01 15.56 16.04
C ALA A 309 -8.86 16.56 15.82
N THR A 310 -7.68 16.13 15.37
CA THR A 310 -6.53 17.01 15.13
C THR A 310 -6.57 17.73 13.77
N GLY A 311 -7.77 17.92 13.21
CA GLY A 311 -8.01 18.68 11.97
C GLY A 311 -7.53 17.99 10.70
N ALA A 312 -7.66 18.69 9.57
CA ALA A 312 -7.08 18.31 8.30
C ALA A 312 -5.67 18.90 8.22
N TRP A 313 -4.68 18.09 7.88
CA TRP A 313 -3.34 18.58 7.59
C TRP A 313 -3.17 18.57 6.08
N PRO A 314 -2.48 19.56 5.48
CA PRO A 314 -2.14 19.47 4.08
C PRO A 314 -1.26 18.23 3.88
N HIS A 315 -1.87 17.14 3.42
CA HIS A 315 -1.17 16.09 2.72
C HIS A 315 -0.90 16.64 1.34
N ALA A 316 0.36 17.03 1.12
CA ALA A 316 0.94 16.65 -0.15
C ALA A 316 0.97 15.11 -0.11
N ALA A 317 -0.04 14.46 -0.70
CA ALA A 317 0.19 13.12 -1.23
C ALA A 317 1.50 13.20 -2.04
N PRO A 318 2.43 12.22 -1.94
CA PRO A 318 3.65 12.27 -2.72
C PRO A 318 3.27 12.59 -4.17
N GLU A 319 3.81 13.69 -4.68
CA GLU A 319 3.43 14.21 -5.97
C GLU A 319 3.73 13.11 -6.99
N ARG A 320 2.70 12.60 -7.66
CA ARG A 320 2.92 11.57 -8.68
C ARG A 320 3.83 12.19 -9.72
N GLN A 321 5.03 11.64 -9.88
CA GLN A 321 5.96 12.13 -10.88
C GLN A 321 5.38 11.80 -12.27
N TRP A 322 4.80 12.83 -12.88
CA TRP A 322 4.32 12.76 -14.25
C TRP A 322 5.52 12.68 -15.18
N LEU A 323 5.44 11.78 -16.15
CA LEU A 323 6.38 11.66 -17.26
C LEU A 323 5.80 12.43 -18.44
N PRO A 324 6.36 13.59 -18.83
CA PRO A 324 6.03 14.24 -20.07
C PRO A 324 6.57 13.39 -21.22
N LEU A 325 5.69 12.91 -22.08
CA LEU A 325 6.02 12.09 -23.23
C LEU A 325 5.72 12.86 -24.51
N ARG A 326 6.70 12.93 -25.41
CA ARG A 326 6.57 13.53 -26.73
C ARG A 326 6.07 12.51 -27.74
N VAL A 327 5.09 12.89 -28.53
CA VAL A 327 4.66 12.12 -29.71
C VAL A 327 5.75 12.23 -30.76
N VAL A 328 6.38 11.10 -31.08
CA VAL A 328 7.41 11.05 -32.15
C VAL A 328 6.80 10.72 -33.50
N HIS A 329 5.76 9.89 -33.49
CA HIS A 329 5.10 9.39 -34.68
C HIS A 329 3.67 8.95 -34.34
N ALA A 330 2.78 9.02 -35.32
CA ALA A 330 1.45 8.44 -35.21
C ALA A 330 0.97 7.96 -36.59
N GLU A 331 0.28 6.83 -36.61
CA GLU A 331 -0.21 6.18 -37.83
C GLU A 331 -1.59 5.54 -37.61
N ASP A 332 -2.40 5.49 -38.66
CA ASP A 332 -3.71 4.84 -38.62
C ASP A 332 -3.54 3.35 -38.94
N GLU A 333 -3.88 2.50 -37.98
CA GLU A 333 -3.80 1.03 -38.09
C GLU A 333 -5.05 0.47 -38.76
N SER A 334 -6.18 1.18 -38.64
CA SER A 334 -7.47 0.86 -39.25
C SER A 334 -8.37 2.10 -39.24
N ASP A 335 -9.58 2.00 -39.78
CA ASP A 335 -10.57 3.09 -39.77
C ASP A 335 -10.94 3.57 -38.35
N ALA A 336 -10.68 2.74 -37.33
CA ALA A 336 -11.05 2.99 -35.96
C ALA A 336 -9.87 3.07 -34.99
N VAL A 337 -8.66 2.67 -35.39
CA VAL A 337 -7.51 2.52 -34.49
C VAL A 337 -6.32 3.32 -34.99
N ARG A 338 -5.72 4.11 -34.09
CA ARG A 338 -4.50 4.90 -34.36
C ARG A 338 -3.41 4.52 -33.36
N SER A 339 -2.21 4.21 -33.85
CA SER A 339 -1.01 4.01 -33.03
C SER A 339 -0.29 5.34 -32.83
N ILE A 340 0.20 5.57 -31.62
CA ILE A 340 0.91 6.77 -31.19
C ILE A 340 2.19 6.32 -30.48
N TYR A 341 3.32 6.77 -31.00
CA TYR A 341 4.65 6.45 -30.50
C TYR A 341 5.15 7.60 -29.63
N LEU A 342 5.67 7.25 -28.46
CA LEU A 342 5.98 8.16 -27.38
C LEU A 342 7.42 7.97 -26.90
N GLU A 343 8.09 9.07 -26.57
CA GLU A 343 9.40 9.08 -25.91
C GLU A 343 9.43 10.11 -24.77
N PRO A 344 10.28 9.96 -23.74
CA PRO A 344 10.45 11.00 -22.72
C PRO A 344 10.82 12.34 -23.36
N ALA A 345 10.08 13.39 -23.00
CA ALA A 345 10.25 14.70 -23.63
C ALA A 345 11.62 15.32 -23.36
N ASP A 346 12.27 14.93 -22.26
CA ASP A 346 13.62 15.31 -21.85
C ASP A 346 14.74 14.54 -22.58
N GLY A 347 14.38 13.57 -23.44
CA GLY A 347 15.33 12.73 -24.18
C GLY A 347 15.96 11.60 -23.35
N SER A 348 15.50 11.38 -22.12
CA SER A 348 15.92 10.24 -21.31
C SER A 348 15.43 8.90 -21.89
N ALA A 349 16.02 7.79 -21.44
CA ALA A 349 15.50 6.47 -21.77
C ALA A 349 14.15 6.25 -21.07
N PRO A 350 13.11 5.73 -21.77
CA PRO A 350 11.85 5.44 -21.12
C PRO A 350 12.03 4.37 -20.03
N PRO A 351 11.31 4.47 -18.90
CA PRO A 351 11.28 3.40 -17.90
C PRO A 351 10.99 2.03 -18.52
N PRO A 352 11.66 0.96 -18.06
CA PRO A 352 11.40 -0.38 -18.56
C PRO A 352 9.98 -0.83 -18.19
N PHE A 353 9.41 -1.68 -19.03
CA PHE A 353 8.08 -2.26 -18.80
C PHE A 353 8.03 -3.72 -19.25
N LEU A 354 7.08 -4.45 -18.67
CA LEU A 354 6.74 -5.80 -19.11
C LEU A 354 5.60 -5.76 -20.14
N PRO A 355 5.67 -6.56 -21.21
CA PRO A 355 4.61 -6.63 -22.21
C PRO A 355 3.25 -7.00 -21.59
N GLY A 356 2.25 -6.18 -21.90
CA GLY A 356 0.92 -6.22 -21.28
C GLY A 356 0.67 -5.11 -20.25
N GLN A 357 1.70 -4.38 -19.81
CA GLN A 357 1.54 -3.18 -19.00
C GLN A 357 0.99 -1.99 -19.80
N HIS A 358 0.40 -1.03 -19.08
CA HIS A 358 -0.20 0.19 -19.63
C HIS A 358 0.39 1.46 -19.05
N LEU A 359 0.23 2.56 -19.80
CA LEU A 359 0.44 3.91 -19.32
C LEU A 359 -0.89 4.52 -18.87
N SER A 360 -0.88 5.31 -17.80
CA SER A 360 -2.03 6.12 -17.37
C SER A 360 -1.84 7.56 -17.83
N LEU A 361 -2.57 7.97 -18.86
CA LEU A 361 -2.44 9.28 -19.51
C LEU A 361 -3.45 10.29 -18.96
N LYS A 362 -3.00 11.53 -18.78
CA LYS A 362 -3.89 12.70 -18.70
C LYS A 362 -4.34 13.09 -20.10
N VAL A 363 -5.64 13.09 -20.33
CA VAL A 363 -6.26 13.55 -21.58
C VAL A 363 -7.09 14.80 -21.29
N ALA A 364 -6.54 15.96 -21.64
CA ALA A 364 -7.24 17.23 -21.53
C ALA A 364 -8.34 17.35 -22.61
N GLY A 365 -9.56 17.67 -22.19
CA GLY A 365 -10.68 18.00 -23.08
C GLY A 365 -11.39 19.29 -22.64
N VAL A 366 -12.39 19.71 -23.42
CA VAL A 366 -13.18 20.94 -23.15
C VAL A 366 -13.90 20.87 -21.79
N ASP A 367 -14.29 19.67 -21.37
CA ASP A 367 -14.99 19.42 -20.10
C ASP A 367 -14.03 19.07 -18.94
N GLY A 368 -12.72 19.34 -19.08
CA GLY A 368 -11.70 19.03 -18.09
C GLY A 368 -10.76 17.88 -18.46
N VAL A 369 -9.87 17.52 -17.52
CA VAL A 369 -8.85 16.47 -17.69
C VAL A 369 -9.43 15.11 -17.30
N ARG A 370 -9.20 14.09 -18.13
CA ARG A 370 -9.60 12.70 -17.87
C ARG A 370 -8.39 11.80 -17.86
N MET A 371 -8.31 10.93 -16.86
CA MET A 371 -7.29 9.90 -16.79
C MET A 371 -7.72 8.63 -17.53
N ARG A 372 -6.87 8.07 -18.39
CA ARG A 372 -7.17 6.86 -19.16
C ARG A 372 -5.96 5.95 -19.24
N ASN A 373 -6.20 4.65 -19.16
CA ASN A 373 -5.16 3.62 -19.31
C ASN A 373 -5.09 3.17 -20.77
N TYR A 374 -3.87 3.09 -21.30
CA TYR A 374 -3.61 2.56 -22.64
C TYR A 374 -2.44 1.59 -22.57
N THR A 375 -2.71 0.33 -22.90
CA THR A 375 -1.70 -0.73 -22.95
C THR A 375 -0.61 -0.39 -23.96
N LEU A 376 0.64 -0.65 -23.58
CA LEU A 376 1.79 -0.57 -24.47
C LEU A 376 1.74 -1.75 -25.45
N SER A 377 1.57 -1.47 -26.73
CA SER A 377 1.26 -2.46 -27.77
C SER A 377 2.50 -3.06 -28.46
N GLN A 378 3.71 -2.81 -27.96
CA GLN A 378 4.97 -3.35 -28.50
C GLN A 378 6.01 -3.60 -27.39
N THR A 379 7.21 -4.07 -27.78
CA THR A 379 8.41 -4.11 -26.93
C THR A 379 9.43 -3.05 -27.37
N GLY A 380 10.28 -2.58 -26.46
CA GLY A 380 11.45 -1.75 -26.84
C GLY A 380 11.17 -0.26 -27.09
N GLY A 381 10.00 0.23 -26.69
CA GLY A 381 9.62 1.63 -26.77
C GLY A 381 8.14 1.81 -26.45
N TYR A 382 7.68 3.04 -26.21
CA TYR A 382 6.28 3.28 -25.90
C TYR A 382 5.45 3.48 -27.18
N ARG A 383 4.62 2.49 -27.51
CA ARG A 383 3.54 2.61 -28.50
C ARG A 383 2.23 2.35 -27.79
N ILE A 384 1.30 3.29 -27.85
CA ILE A 384 -0.10 3.05 -27.47
C ILE A 384 -0.93 2.96 -28.75
N SER A 385 -1.94 2.10 -28.77
CA SER A 385 -2.85 1.98 -29.91
C SER A 385 -4.28 2.17 -29.45
N VAL A 386 -4.94 3.19 -29.99
CA VAL A 386 -6.15 3.77 -29.42
C VAL A 386 -7.31 3.56 -30.37
N LYS A 387 -8.34 2.82 -29.94
CA LYS A 387 -9.63 2.77 -30.66
C LYS A 387 -10.42 4.05 -30.40
N ARG A 388 -10.95 4.68 -31.45
CA ARG A 388 -11.80 5.89 -31.34
C ARG A 388 -13.16 5.51 -30.74
N GLN A 389 -13.31 5.76 -29.45
CA GLN A 389 -14.51 5.44 -28.68
C GLN A 389 -14.67 6.43 -27.53
N GLY A 390 -15.33 7.57 -27.79
CA GLY A 390 -15.57 8.64 -26.83
C GLY A 390 -14.61 9.83 -26.93
N LYS A 391 -14.81 10.83 -26.07
CA LYS A 391 -14.13 12.14 -26.14
C LYS A 391 -12.61 12.04 -25.96
N ALA A 392 -12.14 11.24 -24.99
CA ALA A 392 -10.71 11.13 -24.70
C ALA A 392 -9.92 10.47 -25.83
N SER A 393 -10.40 9.33 -26.36
CA SER A 393 -9.77 8.66 -27.50
C SER A 393 -9.88 9.48 -28.78
N ALA A 394 -10.98 10.21 -28.99
CA ALA A 394 -11.09 11.17 -30.10
C ALA A 394 -10.04 12.30 -30.02
N ARG A 395 -9.69 12.76 -28.82
CA ARG A 395 -8.62 13.74 -28.62
C ARG A 395 -7.24 13.15 -28.92
N LEU A 396 -6.95 11.93 -28.45
CA LEU A 396 -5.69 11.26 -28.77
C LEU A 396 -5.51 11.02 -30.27
N HIS A 397 -6.61 10.79 -31.00
CA HIS A 397 -6.59 10.68 -32.46
C HIS A 397 -6.19 11.97 -33.20
N GLN A 398 -6.18 13.11 -32.52
CA GLN A 398 -5.78 14.39 -33.10
C GLN A 398 -4.31 14.73 -32.81
N LEU A 399 -3.59 13.89 -32.06
CA LEU A 399 -2.20 14.15 -31.72
C LEU A 399 -1.30 14.03 -32.95
N ALA A 400 -0.36 14.96 -33.06
CA ALA A 400 0.65 15.04 -34.10
C ALA A 400 2.06 14.92 -33.50
N PRO A 401 3.07 14.56 -34.32
CA PRO A 401 4.46 14.60 -33.88
C PRO A 401 4.84 15.95 -33.27
N GLY A 402 5.51 15.92 -32.12
CA GLY A 402 5.87 17.08 -31.32
C GLY A 402 4.92 17.38 -30.15
N ASP A 403 3.67 16.90 -30.20
CA ASP A 403 2.73 17.08 -29.08
C ASP A 403 3.24 16.39 -27.81
N ILE A 404 2.91 16.96 -26.65
CA ILE A 404 3.25 16.40 -25.33
C ILE A 404 2.00 15.83 -24.67
N VAL A 405 2.12 14.63 -24.12
CA VAL A 405 1.15 14.02 -23.21
C VAL A 405 1.80 13.73 -21.87
N GLU A 406 1.07 13.92 -20.78
CA GLU A 406 1.55 13.53 -19.45
C GLU A 406 1.05 12.12 -19.12
N ALA A 407 1.96 11.25 -18.68
CA ALA A 407 1.64 9.89 -18.28
C ALA A 407 2.28 9.54 -16.93
N LEU A 408 1.68 8.60 -16.20
CA LEU A 408 2.38 7.89 -15.13
C LEU A 408 3.29 6.79 -15.73
N PRO A 409 4.34 6.36 -15.01
CA PRO A 409 5.15 5.21 -15.42
C PRO A 409 4.32 3.94 -15.70
N PRO A 410 4.82 3.01 -16.55
CA PRO A 410 4.13 1.77 -16.88
C PRO A 410 3.76 0.96 -15.65
N ARG A 411 2.53 0.42 -15.64
CA ARG A 411 1.98 -0.40 -14.56
C ARG A 411 1.06 -1.49 -15.13
N GLY A 412 0.67 -2.45 -14.30
CA GLY A 412 -0.23 -3.54 -14.67
C GLY A 412 0.40 -4.92 -14.48
N ASP A 413 -0.47 -5.90 -14.23
CA ASP A 413 -0.07 -7.28 -13.91
C ASP A 413 -0.47 -8.28 -15.01
N PHE A 414 -1.19 -7.84 -16.05
CA PHE A 414 -1.58 -8.66 -17.19
C PHE A 414 -0.41 -8.91 -18.13
N THR A 415 0.57 -9.67 -17.65
CA THR A 415 1.82 -10.02 -18.34
C THR A 415 1.91 -11.53 -18.53
N LEU A 416 2.82 -12.00 -19.39
CA LEU A 416 3.03 -13.45 -19.55
C LEU A 416 3.53 -14.06 -18.24
N ALA A 417 2.70 -14.90 -17.61
CA ALA A 417 3.07 -15.61 -16.39
C ALA A 417 4.19 -16.63 -16.65
N ARG A 418 4.14 -17.29 -17.82
CA ARG A 418 5.07 -18.33 -18.26
C ARG A 418 5.17 -18.35 -19.78
N ALA A 419 6.28 -18.89 -20.29
CA ALA A 419 6.54 -19.03 -21.73
C ALA A 419 7.08 -20.44 -22.09
N ASP A 420 6.82 -21.44 -21.25
CA ASP A 420 7.31 -22.82 -21.41
C ASP A 420 6.21 -23.84 -21.78
N ARG A 421 4.97 -23.37 -21.98
CA ARG A 421 3.79 -24.16 -22.36
C ARG A 421 3.10 -23.54 -23.56
N PRO A 422 2.25 -24.28 -24.30
CA PRO A 422 1.46 -23.69 -25.37
C PRO A 422 0.64 -22.49 -24.88
N ILE A 423 0.51 -21.46 -25.71
CA ILE A 423 -0.18 -20.21 -25.36
C ILE A 423 -1.35 -19.98 -26.32
N ALA A 424 -2.50 -19.59 -25.78
CA ALA A 424 -3.63 -19.09 -26.55
C ALA A 424 -3.87 -17.61 -26.22
N LEU A 425 -3.62 -16.74 -27.19
CA LEU A 425 -3.90 -15.31 -27.13
C LEU A 425 -5.27 -15.06 -27.79
N LEU A 426 -6.26 -14.62 -27.02
CA LEU A 426 -7.66 -14.50 -27.44
C LEU A 426 -8.08 -13.02 -27.39
N ALA A 427 -7.98 -12.36 -28.55
CA ALA A 427 -8.18 -10.92 -28.70
C ALA A 427 -9.56 -10.57 -29.26
N GLY A 428 -10.30 -9.70 -28.57
CA GLY A 428 -11.52 -9.07 -29.07
C GLY A 428 -11.29 -7.58 -29.36
N GLY A 429 -11.36 -7.17 -30.63
CA GLY A 429 -11.23 -5.76 -31.04
C GLY A 429 -9.90 -5.14 -30.61
N ILE A 430 -9.94 -4.04 -29.86
CA ILE A 430 -8.73 -3.39 -29.37
C ILE A 430 -8.01 -4.17 -28.26
N GLY A 431 -8.64 -5.23 -27.72
CA GLY A 431 -8.02 -6.20 -26.79
C GLY A 431 -6.76 -6.89 -27.32
N ILE A 432 -6.47 -6.73 -28.61
CA ILE A 432 -5.22 -7.20 -29.22
C ILE A 432 -3.98 -6.50 -28.64
N THR A 433 -4.08 -5.29 -28.09
CA THR A 433 -2.89 -4.49 -27.70
C THR A 433 -1.97 -5.16 -26.66
N PRO A 434 -2.44 -5.66 -25.50
CA PRO A 434 -1.57 -6.42 -24.59
C PRO A 434 -1.03 -7.68 -25.25
N LEU A 435 -1.87 -8.39 -26.01
CA LEU A 435 -1.54 -9.67 -26.60
C LEU A 435 -0.50 -9.55 -27.73
N LEU A 436 -0.52 -8.44 -28.47
CA LEU A 436 0.49 -8.10 -29.47
C LEU A 436 1.84 -7.82 -28.81
N ALA A 437 1.86 -7.09 -27.68
CA ALA A 437 3.09 -6.87 -26.92
C ALA A 437 3.67 -8.20 -26.40
N MET A 438 2.82 -9.06 -25.84
CA MET A 438 3.22 -10.41 -25.41
C MET A 438 3.75 -11.23 -26.59
N LEU A 439 3.13 -11.13 -27.76
CA LEU A 439 3.59 -11.81 -28.97
C LEU A 439 4.98 -11.31 -29.40
N HIS A 440 5.24 -10.00 -29.34
CA HIS A 440 6.59 -9.44 -29.57
C HIS A 440 7.61 -9.99 -28.58
N GLN A 441 7.24 -10.14 -27.31
CA GLN A 441 8.11 -10.74 -26.29
C GLN A 441 8.51 -12.18 -26.66
N LEU A 442 7.56 -12.99 -27.09
CA LEU A 442 7.79 -14.38 -27.52
C LEU A 442 8.68 -14.41 -28.78
N MET A 443 8.49 -13.45 -29.68
CA MET A 443 9.25 -13.32 -30.92
C MET A 443 10.69 -12.80 -30.72
N ALA A 444 11.08 -12.38 -29.52
CA ALA A 444 12.49 -12.08 -29.21
C ALA A 444 13.38 -13.32 -29.32
N ARG A 445 12.82 -14.52 -29.15
CA ARG A 445 13.51 -15.81 -29.35
C ARG A 445 12.63 -16.81 -30.12
N PRO A 446 12.43 -16.63 -31.44
CA PRO A 446 11.45 -17.41 -32.22
C PRO A 446 11.66 -18.93 -32.14
N ALA A 447 12.93 -19.38 -32.07
CA ALA A 447 13.26 -20.80 -31.96
C ALA A 447 12.84 -21.42 -30.62
N ALA A 448 12.77 -20.62 -29.55
CA ALA A 448 12.39 -21.04 -28.20
C ALA A 448 10.91 -20.74 -27.88
N MET A 449 10.20 -20.06 -28.78
CA MET A 449 8.79 -19.71 -28.62
C MET A 449 7.93 -20.97 -28.42
N PRO A 450 7.04 -21.03 -27.42
CA PRO A 450 6.10 -22.14 -27.31
C PRO A 450 5.07 -22.11 -28.45
N PRO A 451 4.44 -23.25 -28.80
CA PRO A 451 3.32 -23.26 -29.74
C PRO A 451 2.26 -22.23 -29.32
N THR A 452 1.99 -21.26 -30.18
CA THR A 452 1.11 -20.14 -29.85
C THR A 452 0.01 -20.01 -30.88
N LEU A 453 -1.23 -19.91 -30.41
CA LEU A 453 -2.41 -19.59 -31.20
C LEU A 453 -2.86 -18.17 -30.85
N LEU A 454 -2.94 -17.29 -31.82
CA LEU A 454 -3.63 -16.00 -31.71
C LEU A 454 -4.98 -16.10 -32.43
N ALA A 455 -6.07 -15.94 -31.69
CA ALA A 455 -7.38 -15.73 -32.28
C ALA A 455 -7.75 -14.26 -32.14
N TYR A 456 -7.91 -13.57 -33.26
CA TYR A 456 -8.22 -12.14 -33.31
C TYR A 456 -9.60 -11.90 -33.91
N ALA A 457 -10.56 -11.57 -33.06
CA ALA A 457 -11.93 -11.31 -33.42
C ALA A 457 -12.23 -9.81 -33.52
N THR A 458 -12.82 -9.39 -34.64
CA THR A 458 -13.39 -8.05 -34.82
C THR A 458 -14.84 -8.14 -35.29
N ARG A 459 -15.58 -7.03 -35.25
CA ARG A 459 -16.94 -6.98 -35.83
C ARG A 459 -16.85 -6.95 -37.34
N THR A 460 -16.12 -5.98 -37.88
CA THR A 460 -15.87 -5.82 -39.32
C THR A 460 -14.38 -5.99 -39.62
N ILE A 461 -14.00 -6.14 -40.88
CA ILE A 461 -12.59 -6.22 -41.26
C ILE A 461 -11.97 -4.84 -41.28
N ALA A 462 -12.71 -3.82 -41.72
CA ALA A 462 -12.28 -2.43 -41.72
C ALA A 462 -11.82 -1.88 -40.35
N GLU A 463 -12.31 -2.42 -39.23
CA GLU A 463 -11.85 -1.99 -37.90
C GLU A 463 -10.63 -2.75 -37.37
N ARG A 464 -10.17 -3.81 -38.07
CA ARG A 464 -9.09 -4.69 -37.61
C ARG A 464 -7.73 -4.00 -37.80
N ALA A 465 -6.99 -3.89 -36.70
CA ALA A 465 -5.67 -3.26 -36.69
C ALA A 465 -4.54 -4.29 -36.90
N PHE A 466 -3.35 -3.83 -37.27
CA PHE A 466 -2.10 -4.63 -37.27
C PHE A 466 -2.02 -5.80 -38.27
N ASP A 467 -2.82 -5.84 -39.34
CA ASP A 467 -2.83 -6.98 -40.28
C ASP A 467 -1.42 -7.27 -40.87
N ALA A 468 -0.72 -6.24 -41.33
CA ALA A 468 0.63 -6.38 -41.90
C ALA A 468 1.67 -6.81 -40.85
N GLU A 469 1.58 -6.27 -39.64
CA GLU A 469 2.48 -6.61 -38.53
C GLU A 469 2.30 -8.08 -38.10
N LEU A 470 1.05 -8.53 -37.98
CA LEU A 470 0.72 -9.92 -37.65
C LEU A 470 1.19 -10.89 -38.73
N GLU A 471 1.07 -10.54 -40.01
CA GLU A 471 1.58 -11.35 -41.12
C GLU A 471 3.11 -11.47 -41.09
N ALA A 472 3.81 -10.38 -40.80
CA ALA A 472 5.25 -10.37 -40.63
C ALA A 472 5.71 -11.23 -39.42
N LEU A 473 4.99 -11.16 -38.29
CA LEU A 473 5.26 -11.98 -37.12
C LEU A 473 5.04 -13.47 -37.41
N GLN A 474 3.94 -13.83 -38.07
CA GLN A 474 3.65 -15.22 -38.44
C GLN A 474 4.71 -15.80 -39.39
N ALA A 475 5.15 -15.03 -40.38
CA ALA A 475 6.21 -15.46 -41.31
C ALA A 475 7.54 -15.74 -40.59
N LYS A 476 7.88 -14.98 -39.54
CA LYS A 476 9.12 -15.13 -38.76
C LYS A 476 9.05 -16.20 -37.68
N ALA A 477 7.87 -16.64 -37.27
CA ALA A 477 7.68 -17.55 -36.14
C ALA A 477 8.03 -19.02 -36.41
N ALA A 478 8.59 -19.35 -37.59
CA ALA A 478 9.00 -20.70 -37.97
C ALA A 478 7.92 -21.78 -37.73
N GLY A 479 6.66 -21.44 -38.02
CA GLY A 479 5.50 -22.33 -37.85
C GLY A 479 5.01 -22.50 -36.40
N ARG A 480 5.61 -21.82 -35.42
CA ARG A 480 5.20 -21.88 -34.01
C ARG A 480 4.05 -20.93 -33.66
N LEU A 481 3.80 -19.93 -34.48
CA LEU A 481 2.65 -19.03 -34.37
C LEU A 481 1.60 -19.39 -35.41
N ARG A 482 0.36 -19.56 -34.97
CA ARG A 482 -0.81 -19.62 -35.84
C ARG A 482 -1.75 -18.48 -35.51
N ILE A 483 -2.17 -17.71 -36.52
CA ILE A 483 -3.11 -16.61 -36.36
C ILE A 483 -4.44 -16.97 -37.05
N VAL A 484 -5.55 -16.75 -36.35
CA VAL A 484 -6.91 -16.93 -36.85
C VAL A 484 -7.62 -15.59 -36.74
N LYS A 485 -7.93 -14.96 -37.89
CA LYS A 485 -8.67 -13.71 -37.93
C LYS A 485 -10.16 -14.02 -38.12
N ALA A 486 -11.00 -13.58 -37.19
CA ALA A 486 -12.44 -13.78 -37.23
C ALA A 486 -13.16 -12.43 -37.35
N ALA A 487 -14.24 -12.40 -38.14
CA ALA A 487 -15.12 -11.25 -38.27
C ALA A 487 -16.56 -11.69 -38.01
N SER A 488 -17.24 -11.11 -37.02
CA SER A 488 -18.63 -11.50 -36.70
C SER A 488 -19.64 -10.95 -37.71
N GLN A 489 -19.32 -9.85 -38.39
CA GLN A 489 -20.14 -9.19 -39.42
C GLN A 489 -19.22 -8.65 -40.53
N PRO A 490 -18.60 -9.52 -41.36
CA PRO A 490 -17.73 -9.08 -42.44
C PRO A 490 -18.51 -8.24 -43.46
N GLU A 491 -17.94 -7.09 -43.86
CA GLU A 491 -18.57 -6.22 -44.85
C GLU A 491 -18.56 -6.83 -46.28
N THR A 492 -19.50 -6.40 -47.11
CA THR A 492 -19.64 -6.87 -48.50
C THR A 492 -18.34 -6.66 -49.29
N GLY A 493 -17.94 -7.67 -50.07
CA GLY A 493 -16.74 -7.64 -50.91
C GLY A 493 -15.48 -8.22 -50.26
N ARG A 494 -15.54 -8.62 -48.99
CA ARG A 494 -14.46 -9.34 -48.30
C ARG A 494 -14.51 -10.85 -48.59
N ARG A 495 -13.35 -11.48 -48.72
CA ARG A 495 -13.19 -12.88 -49.13
C ARG A 495 -12.74 -13.77 -47.98
N LEU A 496 -13.55 -14.78 -47.66
CA LEU A 496 -13.18 -15.84 -46.72
C LEU A 496 -11.93 -16.57 -47.21
N GLY A 497 -10.99 -16.84 -46.30
CA GLY A 497 -9.70 -17.47 -46.55
C GLY A 497 -8.60 -16.49 -46.97
N VAL A 498 -8.95 -15.27 -47.39
CA VAL A 498 -7.99 -14.21 -47.77
C VAL A 498 -8.02 -13.09 -46.75
N ASP A 499 -9.16 -12.39 -46.64
CA ASP A 499 -9.30 -11.22 -45.78
C ASP A 499 -9.61 -11.60 -44.33
N TYR A 500 -10.12 -12.81 -44.09
CA TYR A 500 -10.44 -13.36 -42.77
C TYR A 500 -10.57 -14.88 -42.85
N GLN A 501 -10.40 -15.60 -41.75
CA GLN A 501 -10.45 -17.07 -41.71
C GLN A 501 -11.77 -17.62 -41.14
N HIS A 502 -12.56 -16.79 -40.46
CA HIS A 502 -13.84 -17.22 -39.88
C HIS A 502 -14.90 -16.11 -39.90
N ALA A 503 -16.09 -16.41 -40.42
CA ALA A 503 -17.29 -15.57 -40.28
C ALA A 503 -18.07 -16.03 -39.04
N GLY A 504 -18.24 -15.14 -38.07
CA GLY A 504 -18.95 -15.42 -36.82
C GLY A 504 -18.14 -15.09 -35.57
N HIS A 505 -18.70 -15.47 -34.42
CA HIS A 505 -18.01 -15.35 -33.14
C HIS A 505 -16.99 -16.48 -32.96
N VAL A 506 -15.86 -16.18 -32.32
CA VAL A 506 -14.87 -17.20 -31.96
C VAL A 506 -15.45 -18.10 -30.87
N ASP A 507 -15.37 -19.41 -31.09
CA ASP A 507 -15.74 -20.45 -30.15
C ASP A 507 -14.60 -21.46 -29.98
N ILE A 508 -14.72 -22.35 -28.99
CA ILE A 508 -13.68 -23.32 -28.68
C ILE A 508 -13.45 -24.33 -29.81
N ASP A 509 -14.46 -24.62 -30.63
CA ASP A 509 -14.35 -25.55 -31.75
C ASP A 509 -13.54 -24.94 -32.92
N LEU A 510 -13.70 -23.65 -33.18
CA LEU A 510 -12.80 -22.90 -34.06
C LEU A 510 -11.37 -22.95 -33.55
N LEU A 511 -11.16 -22.71 -32.24
CA LEU A 511 -9.83 -22.73 -31.65
C LEU A 511 -9.18 -24.13 -31.78
N ARG A 512 -9.91 -25.20 -31.45
CA ARG A 512 -9.43 -26.59 -31.57
C ARG A 512 -9.07 -26.96 -33.01
N ARG A 513 -9.92 -26.62 -33.98
CA ARG A 513 -9.62 -26.82 -35.42
C ARG A 513 -8.38 -26.07 -35.89
N ASN A 514 -7.94 -25.06 -35.14
CA ASN A 514 -6.75 -24.28 -35.42
C ASN A 514 -5.59 -24.57 -34.46
N GLY A 515 -5.58 -25.73 -33.80
CA GLY A 515 -4.43 -26.21 -33.03
C GLY A 515 -4.38 -25.74 -31.59
N LEU A 516 -5.50 -25.33 -31.00
CA LEU A 516 -5.58 -25.04 -29.57
C LEU A 516 -5.17 -26.26 -28.73
N SER A 517 -4.26 -26.05 -27.78
CA SER A 517 -3.91 -27.03 -26.75
C SER A 517 -4.55 -26.67 -25.40
N LEU A 518 -5.40 -27.55 -24.87
CA LEU A 518 -6.01 -27.38 -23.54
C LEU A 518 -5.01 -27.51 -22.38
N GLY A 519 -3.79 -27.98 -22.66
CA GLY A 519 -2.67 -28.02 -21.72
C GLY A 519 -1.92 -26.69 -21.60
N GLY A 520 -2.31 -25.67 -22.37
CA GLY A 520 -1.68 -24.36 -22.40
C GLY A 520 -2.21 -23.35 -21.37
N ASP A 521 -1.67 -22.14 -21.46
CA ASP A 521 -2.13 -20.94 -20.77
C ASP A 521 -2.92 -20.03 -21.75
N PHE A 522 -3.96 -19.38 -21.24
CA PHE A 522 -4.94 -18.63 -22.02
C PHE A 522 -4.96 -17.17 -21.58
N TYR A 523 -4.79 -16.24 -22.52
CA TYR A 523 -4.81 -14.80 -22.26
C TYR A 523 -5.95 -14.17 -23.03
N LEU A 524 -6.97 -13.70 -22.32
CA LEU A 524 -8.21 -13.15 -22.88
C LEU A 524 -8.22 -11.64 -22.68
N CYS A 525 -8.43 -10.89 -23.75
CA CYS A 525 -8.64 -9.44 -23.64
C CYS A 525 -9.61 -8.97 -24.72
N GLY A 526 -10.67 -8.28 -24.31
CA GLY A 526 -11.71 -7.79 -25.22
C GLY A 526 -13.00 -7.38 -24.51
N PRO A 527 -14.12 -7.27 -25.26
CA PRO A 527 -15.43 -6.95 -24.66
C PRO A 527 -15.90 -8.03 -23.68
N ALA A 528 -16.63 -7.63 -22.62
CA ALA A 528 -17.07 -8.53 -21.55
C ALA A 528 -17.81 -9.78 -22.06
N GLY A 529 -18.77 -9.62 -22.99
CA GLY A 529 -19.50 -10.76 -23.57
C GLY A 529 -18.61 -11.73 -24.36
N PHE A 530 -17.56 -11.23 -25.02
CA PHE A 530 -16.58 -12.08 -25.71
C PHE A 530 -15.73 -12.87 -24.72
N MET A 531 -15.20 -12.20 -23.69
CA MET A 531 -14.37 -12.85 -22.68
C MET A 531 -15.17 -13.88 -21.88
N GLN A 532 -16.38 -13.54 -21.45
CA GLN A 532 -17.25 -14.44 -20.68
C GLN A 532 -17.61 -15.70 -21.47
N ALA A 533 -18.02 -15.56 -22.74
CA ALA A 533 -18.38 -16.70 -23.58
C ALA A 533 -17.21 -17.66 -23.81
N LEU A 534 -16.00 -17.15 -24.02
CA LEU A 534 -14.81 -17.99 -24.18
C LEU A 534 -14.37 -18.62 -22.87
N TYR A 535 -14.41 -17.87 -21.76
CA TYR A 535 -14.12 -18.38 -20.44
C TYR A 535 -14.99 -19.60 -20.09
N GLU A 536 -16.31 -19.48 -20.25
CA GLU A 536 -17.25 -20.56 -19.97
C GLU A 536 -16.97 -21.80 -20.82
N GLN A 537 -16.66 -21.63 -22.11
CA GLN A 537 -16.30 -22.72 -23.00
C GLN A 537 -14.97 -23.40 -22.61
N LEU A 538 -13.97 -22.61 -22.17
CA LEU A 538 -12.69 -23.14 -21.72
C LEU A 538 -12.83 -23.95 -20.42
N ILE A 539 -13.59 -23.44 -19.45
CA ILE A 539 -13.88 -24.17 -18.21
C ILE A 539 -14.68 -25.45 -18.52
N ALA A 540 -15.72 -25.36 -19.35
CA ALA A 540 -16.50 -26.54 -19.76
C ALA A 540 -15.64 -27.59 -20.49
N ALA A 541 -14.55 -27.17 -21.14
CA ALA A 541 -13.58 -28.05 -21.76
C ALA A 541 -12.50 -28.60 -20.82
N GLY A 542 -12.56 -28.29 -19.52
CA GLY A 542 -11.64 -28.79 -18.51
C GLY A 542 -10.34 -28.00 -18.37
N VAL A 543 -10.29 -26.75 -18.84
CA VAL A 543 -9.16 -25.85 -18.55
C VAL A 543 -9.23 -25.45 -17.07
N ASP A 544 -8.07 -25.43 -16.41
CA ASP A 544 -7.97 -24.94 -15.02
C ASP A 544 -8.13 -23.42 -15.02
N ASP A 545 -9.02 -22.89 -14.19
CA ASP A 545 -9.29 -21.45 -14.05
C ASP A 545 -8.00 -20.63 -13.83
N LYS A 546 -7.03 -21.20 -13.11
CA LYS A 546 -5.71 -20.57 -12.85
C LYS A 546 -4.85 -20.36 -14.09
N ARG A 547 -5.16 -21.05 -15.19
CA ARG A 547 -4.50 -20.94 -16.50
C ARG A 547 -5.22 -19.98 -17.45
N ILE A 548 -6.30 -19.35 -16.98
CA ILE A 548 -7.06 -18.37 -17.75
C ILE A 548 -6.79 -16.99 -17.15
N HIS A 549 -5.98 -16.20 -17.84
CA HIS A 549 -5.64 -14.83 -17.52
C HIS A 549 -6.55 -13.91 -18.34
N ALA A 550 -7.16 -12.90 -17.72
CA ALA A 550 -8.03 -11.97 -18.42
C ALA A 550 -7.76 -10.52 -18.02
N GLU A 551 -7.95 -9.61 -18.98
CA GLU A 551 -7.97 -8.17 -18.72
C GLU A 551 -9.11 -7.51 -19.48
N ALA A 552 -9.89 -6.70 -18.76
CA ALA A 552 -11.03 -5.97 -19.31
C ALA A 552 -10.72 -4.49 -19.49
N PHE A 553 -11.15 -3.92 -20.62
CA PHE A 553 -11.16 -2.48 -20.83
C PHE A 553 -12.50 -1.88 -20.37
N GLY A 554 -12.51 -1.36 -19.14
CA GLY A 554 -13.67 -0.69 -18.56
C GLY A 554 -14.19 -1.36 -17.28
N PRO A 555 -15.35 -0.92 -16.76
CA PRO A 555 -15.87 -1.35 -15.45
C PRO A 555 -16.45 -2.78 -15.45
N ALA A 556 -16.44 -3.46 -16.60
CA ALA A 556 -17.03 -4.78 -16.76
C ALA A 556 -15.95 -5.87 -16.77
N GLY A 557 -15.82 -6.61 -15.67
CA GLY A 557 -14.85 -7.70 -15.49
C GLY A 557 -15.36 -9.07 -15.92
N LEU A 558 -14.46 -10.07 -15.95
CA LEU A 558 -14.81 -11.47 -16.18
C LEU A 558 -15.46 -12.08 -14.92
N GLN A 559 -16.57 -12.80 -15.07
CA GLN A 559 -17.21 -13.51 -13.95
C GLN A 559 -16.75 -14.97 -13.90
N ARG A 560 -15.96 -15.31 -12.87
CA ARG A 560 -15.40 -16.65 -12.70
C ARG A 560 -16.37 -17.61 -12.01
N ILE A 561 -16.41 -18.86 -12.45
CA ILE A 561 -17.28 -19.91 -11.88
C ILE A 561 -16.86 -20.18 -10.42
N GLY A 562 -17.83 -20.22 -9.51
CA GLY A 562 -17.59 -20.39 -8.07
C GLY A 562 -17.44 -19.08 -7.29
N GLN A 563 -17.31 -17.92 -7.96
CA GLN A 563 -17.53 -16.63 -7.31
C GLN A 563 -19.04 -16.40 -7.19
N VAL A 564 -19.57 -16.46 -5.96
CA VAL A 564 -20.97 -16.15 -5.69
C VAL A 564 -21.14 -14.63 -5.82
N ALA A 565 -21.82 -14.18 -6.87
CA ALA A 565 -22.33 -12.82 -6.93
C ALA A 565 -23.38 -12.66 -5.82
N GLY A 566 -23.00 -12.06 -4.69
CA GLY A 566 -23.99 -11.63 -3.71
C GLY A 566 -24.99 -10.69 -4.38
N LYS A 567 -26.29 -10.85 -4.11
CA LYS A 567 -27.28 -9.83 -4.48
C LYS A 567 -26.87 -8.52 -3.82
N ARG A 568 -26.38 -7.57 -4.62
CA ARG A 568 -26.08 -6.22 -4.17
C ARG A 568 -27.17 -5.27 -4.67
N PRO A 569 -27.48 -4.21 -3.93
CA PRO A 569 -28.33 -3.14 -4.43
C PRO A 569 -27.73 -2.51 -5.69
N PRO A 570 -28.54 -1.98 -6.62
CA PRO A 570 -28.03 -1.21 -7.74
C PRO A 570 -27.35 0.08 -7.25
N PRO A 571 -26.55 0.77 -8.09
CA PRO A 571 -26.02 2.09 -7.74
C PRO A 571 -27.13 3.10 -7.47
N ALA A 572 -26.86 4.05 -6.58
CA ALA A 572 -27.75 5.19 -6.35
C ALA A 572 -28.00 5.98 -7.63
N ASP A 573 -29.23 6.46 -7.80
CA ASP A 573 -29.71 7.23 -8.96
C ASP A 573 -29.78 8.75 -8.70
N HIS A 574 -29.39 9.18 -7.50
CA HIS A 574 -29.37 10.57 -7.05
C HIS A 574 -27.99 10.95 -6.48
N ALA A 575 -27.86 12.22 -6.08
CA ALA A 575 -26.63 12.72 -5.50
C ALA A 575 -26.42 12.15 -4.09
N VAL A 576 -25.23 11.63 -3.81
CA VAL A 576 -24.89 11.05 -2.50
C VAL A 576 -23.70 11.80 -1.90
N PRO A 577 -23.82 12.38 -0.68
CA PRO A 577 -22.69 12.94 0.05
C PRO A 577 -21.60 11.89 0.28
N VAL A 578 -20.36 12.22 -0.07
CA VAL A 578 -19.18 11.37 0.15
C VAL A 578 -18.14 12.15 0.91
N ARG A 579 -17.69 11.61 2.04
CA ARG A 579 -16.59 12.15 2.83
C ARG A 579 -15.34 11.29 2.64
N PHE A 580 -14.27 11.91 2.17
CA PHE A 580 -12.93 11.33 2.15
C PHE A 580 -12.22 11.72 3.45
N SER A 581 -12.31 10.85 4.46
CA SER A 581 -12.00 11.20 5.85
C SER A 581 -10.52 11.40 6.15
N ALA A 582 -9.62 10.74 5.41
CA ALA A 582 -8.18 10.95 5.59
C ALA A 582 -7.77 12.35 5.07
N SER A 583 -8.36 12.76 3.95
CA SER A 583 -8.13 14.05 3.29
C SER A 583 -9.06 15.17 3.76
N SER A 584 -10.07 14.85 4.58
CA SER A 584 -11.10 15.78 5.08
C SER A 584 -11.81 16.56 3.96
N ILE A 585 -12.04 15.88 2.83
CA ILE A 585 -12.79 16.43 1.71
C ILE A 585 -14.21 15.90 1.78
N ASP A 586 -15.17 16.82 1.85
CA ASP A 586 -16.58 16.53 1.61
C ASP A 586 -16.89 16.82 0.14
N ALA A 587 -17.46 15.83 -0.55
CA ALA A 587 -17.79 15.89 -1.95
C ALA A 587 -19.20 15.36 -2.18
N GLU A 588 -19.77 15.69 -3.33
CA GLU A 588 -21.08 15.17 -3.73
C GLU A 588 -20.89 14.23 -4.92
N TRP A 589 -21.16 12.95 -4.70
CA TRP A 589 -21.20 11.97 -5.78
C TRP A 589 -22.45 12.15 -6.63
N ARG A 590 -22.34 11.96 -7.95
CA ARG A 590 -23.46 12.02 -8.90
C ARG A 590 -23.45 10.77 -9.80
N PRO A 591 -24.62 10.29 -10.26
CA PRO A 591 -24.71 9.16 -11.18
C PRO A 591 -23.82 9.31 -12.41
N GLY A 592 -23.14 8.22 -12.77
CA GLY A 592 -22.33 8.14 -13.99
C GLY A 592 -20.81 8.24 -13.79
N GLN A 593 -20.31 8.37 -12.55
CA GLN A 593 -18.88 8.32 -12.24
C GLN A 593 -18.57 7.32 -11.12
N SER A 594 -17.38 6.75 -11.12
CA SER A 594 -16.87 5.92 -10.01
C SER A 594 -16.47 6.76 -8.79
N LEU A 595 -16.33 6.14 -7.61
CA LEU A 595 -15.79 6.80 -6.42
C LEU A 595 -14.34 7.26 -6.59
N LEU A 596 -13.55 6.57 -7.44
CA LEU A 596 -12.22 7.02 -7.85
C LEU A 596 -12.30 8.33 -8.64
N GLU A 597 -13.17 8.41 -9.64
CA GLU A 597 -13.32 9.64 -10.45
C GLU A 597 -13.79 10.83 -9.60
N LEU A 598 -14.67 10.59 -8.63
CA LEU A 598 -15.03 11.61 -7.65
C LEU A 598 -13.81 12.08 -6.86
N ALA A 599 -13.04 11.15 -6.28
CA ALA A 599 -11.85 11.49 -5.51
C ALA A 599 -10.85 12.33 -6.34
N GLU A 600 -10.59 11.91 -7.58
CA GLU A 600 -9.73 12.64 -8.51
C GLU A 600 -10.27 14.03 -8.84
N SER A 601 -11.58 14.18 -9.03
CA SER A 601 -12.21 15.49 -9.28
C SER A 601 -12.07 16.46 -8.11
N CYS A 602 -11.90 15.93 -6.91
CA CYS A 602 -11.61 16.69 -5.70
C CYS A 602 -10.12 16.97 -5.48
N GLY A 603 -9.25 16.58 -6.41
CA GLY A 603 -7.80 16.74 -6.31
C GLY A 603 -7.09 15.67 -5.48
N LEU A 604 -7.79 14.59 -5.09
CA LEU A 604 -7.17 13.46 -4.41
C LEU A 604 -6.43 12.56 -5.39
N ASN A 605 -5.43 11.84 -4.87
CA ASN A 605 -4.54 11.01 -5.69
C ASN A 605 -4.48 9.53 -5.22
N PRO A 606 -5.63 8.86 -5.01
CA PRO A 606 -5.69 7.47 -4.55
C PRO A 606 -4.97 6.51 -5.50
N ASP A 607 -4.22 5.54 -4.97
CA ASP A 607 -3.56 4.52 -5.78
C ASP A 607 -4.53 3.84 -6.76
N PHE A 608 -4.08 3.61 -7.99
CA PHE A 608 -4.83 2.83 -8.97
C PHE A 608 -3.89 2.23 -9.99
N SER A 609 -4.34 1.15 -10.64
CA SER A 609 -3.69 0.57 -11.82
C SER A 609 -4.71 0.27 -12.91
N CYS A 610 -5.51 -0.80 -12.81
CA CYS A 610 -6.38 -1.26 -13.91
C CYS A 610 -7.59 -0.37 -14.23
N ARG A 611 -8.12 0.39 -13.26
CA ARG A 611 -9.41 1.11 -13.32
C ARG A 611 -10.66 0.26 -13.67
N GLY A 612 -10.62 -1.05 -13.44
CA GLY A 612 -11.72 -1.98 -13.70
C GLY A 612 -11.93 -3.04 -12.62
N GLY A 613 -11.29 -2.89 -11.45
CA GLY A 613 -11.45 -3.81 -10.33
C GLY A 613 -10.65 -5.12 -10.41
N ALA A 614 -9.72 -5.26 -11.35
CA ALA A 614 -8.91 -6.47 -11.54
C ALA A 614 -7.65 -6.54 -10.63
N CYS A 615 -7.00 -5.40 -10.35
CA CYS A 615 -5.69 -5.38 -9.68
C CYS A 615 -5.72 -5.09 -8.17
N GLY A 616 -6.83 -4.59 -7.63
CA GLY A 616 -6.93 -4.22 -6.21
C GLY A 616 -6.14 -2.98 -5.75
N SER A 617 -5.35 -2.31 -6.60
CA SER A 617 -4.52 -1.16 -6.19
C SER A 617 -5.31 0.01 -5.60
N CYS A 618 -6.54 0.24 -6.06
CA CYS A 618 -7.42 1.31 -5.58
C CYS A 618 -8.29 0.93 -4.37
N ARG A 619 -7.84 -0.05 -3.59
CA ARG A 619 -8.52 -0.42 -2.35
C ARG A 619 -8.55 0.76 -1.38
N ALA A 620 -9.71 1.02 -0.82
CA ALA A 620 -9.88 1.98 0.26
C ALA A 620 -10.85 1.41 1.29
N ALA A 621 -10.66 1.75 2.56
CA ALA A 621 -11.60 1.35 3.60
C ALA A 621 -12.89 2.16 3.48
N LEU A 622 -14.04 1.48 3.47
CA LEU A 622 -15.35 2.08 3.61
C LEU A 622 -15.67 2.15 5.12
N LEU A 623 -15.60 3.35 5.68
CA LEU A 623 -15.79 3.61 7.11
C LEU A 623 -17.26 3.64 7.49
N SER A 624 -18.12 4.19 6.63
CA SER A 624 -19.58 4.15 6.80
C SER A 624 -20.32 4.27 5.45
N GLY A 625 -21.59 3.87 5.46
CA GLY A 625 -22.44 3.79 4.26
C GLY A 625 -22.33 2.44 3.55
N GLU A 626 -23.01 2.32 2.42
CA GLU A 626 -22.99 1.12 1.60
C GLU A 626 -22.54 1.47 0.17
N ALA A 627 -21.61 0.68 -0.35
CA ALA A 627 -21.13 0.79 -1.72
C ALA A 627 -21.46 -0.49 -2.49
N THR A 628 -21.73 -0.32 -3.78
CA THR A 628 -22.01 -1.38 -4.72
C THR A 628 -21.09 -1.28 -5.94
N TYR A 629 -21.25 -2.21 -6.87
CA TYR A 629 -20.50 -2.29 -8.11
C TYR A 629 -21.46 -2.62 -9.26
N LEU A 630 -21.24 -2.02 -10.43
CA LEU A 630 -22.01 -2.37 -11.64
C LEU A 630 -21.83 -3.83 -12.03
N GLN A 631 -20.62 -4.36 -11.84
CA GLN A 631 -20.27 -5.76 -11.99
C GLN A 631 -19.32 -6.17 -10.87
N GLN A 632 -19.38 -7.43 -10.46
CA GLN A 632 -18.49 -7.97 -9.43
C GLN A 632 -17.03 -7.82 -9.87
N PRO A 633 -16.17 -7.13 -9.10
CA PRO A 633 -14.75 -7.06 -9.40
C PRO A 633 -14.07 -8.43 -9.31
N GLU A 634 -13.09 -8.67 -10.17
CA GLU A 634 -12.27 -9.88 -10.13
C GLU A 634 -11.39 -9.92 -8.88
N TYR A 635 -10.84 -8.77 -8.46
CA TYR A 635 -10.12 -8.65 -7.20
C TYR A 635 -11.09 -8.71 -6.03
N ALA A 636 -10.94 -9.72 -5.18
CA ALA A 636 -11.74 -9.86 -3.97
C ALA A 636 -11.28 -8.87 -2.89
N ALA A 637 -11.93 -7.71 -2.82
CA ALA A 637 -11.76 -6.77 -1.71
C ALA A 637 -12.16 -7.42 -0.37
N ARG A 638 -11.45 -7.09 0.71
CA ARG A 638 -11.74 -7.63 2.05
C ARG A 638 -13.04 -7.01 2.59
N PRO A 639 -13.72 -7.65 3.55
CA PRO A 639 -14.84 -7.00 4.25
C PRO A 639 -14.44 -5.64 4.82
N GLY A 640 -15.22 -4.60 4.52
CA GLY A 640 -14.91 -3.22 4.90
C GLY A 640 -14.00 -2.46 3.90
N GLU A 641 -13.57 -3.10 2.82
CA GLU A 641 -12.84 -2.45 1.73
C GLU A 641 -13.69 -2.33 0.47
N ILE A 642 -13.43 -1.28 -0.30
CA ILE A 642 -13.99 -1.06 -1.62
C ILE A 642 -12.90 -0.81 -2.65
N LEU A 643 -13.15 -1.16 -3.91
CA LEU A 643 -12.28 -0.79 -5.03
C LEU A 643 -12.79 0.48 -5.68
N LEU A 644 -12.19 1.63 -5.34
CA LEU A 644 -12.68 2.94 -5.75
C LEU A 644 -12.93 3.07 -7.26
N CYS A 645 -12.10 2.40 -8.08
CA CYS A 645 -12.16 2.51 -9.54
C CYS A 645 -13.42 1.96 -10.20
N CYS A 646 -14.17 1.11 -9.50
CA CYS A 646 -15.40 0.50 -10.00
C CYS A 646 -16.52 0.49 -8.95
N ALA A 647 -16.29 1.10 -7.79
CA ALA A 647 -17.28 1.23 -6.72
C ALA A 647 -18.15 2.47 -6.92
N TYR A 648 -19.42 2.31 -6.52
CA TYR A 648 -20.48 3.31 -6.59
C TYR A 648 -21.24 3.33 -5.25
N PRO A 649 -21.81 4.46 -4.80
CA PRO A 649 -22.80 4.45 -3.73
C PRO A 649 -23.94 3.47 -4.03
N ALA A 650 -24.35 2.67 -3.05
CA ALA A 650 -25.51 1.79 -3.18
C ALA A 650 -26.83 2.57 -3.13
N GLU A 651 -27.85 2.08 -3.82
CA GLU A 651 -29.23 2.54 -3.66
C GLU A 651 -29.65 2.43 -2.19
N GLY A 652 -30.14 3.53 -1.61
CA GLY A 652 -30.48 3.63 -0.18
C GLY A 652 -29.35 4.09 0.74
N SER A 653 -28.13 4.33 0.23
CA SER A 653 -27.04 4.89 1.02
C SER A 653 -27.14 6.41 1.13
N ASP A 654 -27.52 6.94 2.30
CA ASP A 654 -27.67 8.39 2.53
C ASP A 654 -26.35 9.17 2.49
N LYS A 655 -25.24 8.53 2.85
CA LYS A 655 -23.88 9.09 2.81
C LYS A 655 -22.84 7.99 2.77
N LEU A 656 -21.67 8.27 2.20
CA LEU A 656 -20.50 7.39 2.29
C LEU A 656 -19.37 8.09 3.02
N GLU A 657 -18.62 7.32 3.80
CA GLU A 657 -17.37 7.77 4.39
C GLU A 657 -16.26 6.80 4.00
N ILE A 658 -15.24 7.31 3.33
CA ILE A 658 -14.15 6.55 2.73
C ILE A 658 -12.84 7.03 3.37
N ASN A 659 -11.99 6.10 3.79
CA ASN A 659 -10.65 6.44 4.27
C ASN A 659 -9.73 6.75 3.08
N LEU A 660 -9.84 7.97 2.57
CA LEU A 660 -9.02 8.54 1.51
C LEU A 660 -8.64 9.98 1.81
#